data_AF-A0A939Z743-F1
#
_entry.id   AF-A0A939Z743-F1
#
_cell.length_a   1.000
_cell.length_b   1.000
_cell.length_c   1.000
_cell.angle_alpha   90.00
_cell.angle_beta   90.00
_cell.angle_gamma   90.00
#
_symmetry.space_group_name_H-M   'P 1'
#
loop_
_entity.id
_entity.type
_entity.pdbx_description
1 polymer ?
#
loop_
_entity_poly.entity_id
_entity_poly.type
_entity_poly.pdbx_seq_one_letter_code
_entity_poly.pdbx_strand_id
1 'polypeptide(L)'
;MNCSICGGRLKRDNDLYVCENCGHKQHLASFFEEAEVFICYVENDEYGRRTKDSIIAQEIYNRLKDNNIKCFYQRAFESASERENNKNVNETAIQKSKVIIVLATSNHNFKKLLDSYTEYFCGKTIIPVYSGLNAADIPEALGALQAMDYDIIGAVDTLTKSILQLLGRENEINISRLVNSTFKKRRKIAILSITSLLAMAIAAAAYFTFCTPYVLKSKKYSYAEKLVSEGKYVEAIEIYSVVDDYKNSKNELQSIYNKYDGYYMNEEQTICLFLNIDRNHNSEIKLIKASEDGNISFDTNVQIDGSFVTFDFKDTNNTAGTGSIKLSDEGVQLNAKTTDTSDFSIGEINILFKFENKSDSPIVSSFSANDITGWLKNMITDGELKKKGYELTLKTINDDNLIYVCGKYNEDYDYYTVKDTTVDVMIFNRDISKEDIIGNLEPGNKIIFGVYAPAKLVIPDRIGQLTQPFIENDILFVPNKIFYELDRRIPYTGIFSSINIQNPSSIDESYASITDDTPVGIISKTVGKKNWENIIKYQFINPIVYNVAKQKYGDSFMKMDTEVTLYIENETDSDFLVSYYLKEKKLAVFYRIKKTDGTVTFVSECPYVQEDKTIVNENAEPRLHMIQDTQP
;
A
#
# COMPACT_ATOMS: atom_id res chain seq x y z
N MET A 1 67.89 14.17 31.09
CA MET A 1 68.72 15.39 31.13
C MET A 1 69.20 15.70 29.72
N ASN A 2 69.33 16.98 29.37
CA ASN A 2 69.74 17.43 28.04
C ASN A 2 71.17 17.99 28.10
N CYS A 3 71.91 17.87 27.00
CA CYS A 3 73.26 18.41 26.90
C CYS A 3 73.27 19.93 27.06
N SER A 4 74.17 20.43 27.90
CA SER A 4 74.39 21.87 28.13
C SER A 4 74.89 22.60 26.87
N ILE A 5 75.56 21.88 25.95
CA ILE A 5 76.07 22.45 24.70
C ILE A 5 75.04 22.43 23.58
N CYS A 6 74.39 21.28 23.32
CA CYS A 6 73.58 21.11 22.12
C CYS A 6 72.11 20.73 22.38
N GLY A 7 71.68 20.65 23.63
CA GLY A 7 70.31 20.25 23.99
C GLY A 7 69.96 18.78 23.72
N GLY A 8 70.89 17.97 23.20
CA GLY A 8 70.70 16.56 22.86
C GLY A 8 70.52 15.65 24.07
N ARG A 9 69.97 14.45 23.87
CA ARG A 9 69.80 13.46 24.95
C ARG A 9 71.14 13.01 25.51
N LEU A 10 71.15 12.71 26.80
CA LEU A 10 72.32 12.25 27.53
C LEU A 10 72.17 10.79 27.93
N LYS A 11 73.24 10.03 27.77
CA LYS A 11 73.38 8.66 28.23
C LYS A 11 74.43 8.59 29.34
N ARG A 12 74.16 7.80 30.37
CA ARG A 12 75.09 7.60 31.50
C ARG A 12 76.24 6.69 31.06
N ASP A 13 77.46 7.11 31.38
CA ASP A 13 78.72 6.38 31.20
C ASP A 13 79.52 6.51 32.50
N ASN A 14 79.42 5.50 33.37
CA ASN A 14 79.93 5.54 34.76
C ASN A 14 79.39 6.72 35.59
N ASP A 15 80.27 7.61 36.08
CA ASP A 15 79.96 8.82 36.88
C ASP A 15 79.69 10.07 36.02
N LEU A 16 79.67 9.92 34.69
CA LEU A 16 79.51 11.01 33.73
C LEU A 16 78.28 10.80 32.83
N TYR A 17 77.69 11.91 32.38
CA TYR A 17 76.66 11.93 31.35
C TYR A 17 77.27 12.37 30.03
N VAL A 18 77.12 11.54 29.00
CA VAL A 18 77.65 11.77 27.66
C VAL A 18 76.49 12.08 26.70
N CYS A 19 76.61 13.17 25.95
CA CYS A 19 75.59 13.50 24.96
C CYS A 19 75.63 12.55 23.76
N GLU A 20 74.48 11.95 23.45
CA GLU A 20 74.31 11.06 22.31
C GLU A 20 74.46 11.79 20.96
N ASN A 21 74.30 13.12 20.95
CA ASN A 21 74.39 13.93 19.75
C ASN A 21 75.79 14.54 19.53
N CYS A 22 76.44 15.06 20.56
CA CYS A 22 77.72 15.78 20.43
C CYS A 22 78.90 15.19 21.21
N GLY A 23 78.69 14.11 21.98
CA GLY A 23 79.75 13.45 22.76
C GLY A 23 80.25 14.23 23.99
N HIS A 24 79.69 15.41 24.29
CA HIS A 24 80.09 16.20 25.45
C HIS A 24 79.83 15.43 26.76
N LYS A 25 80.84 15.37 27.63
CA LYS A 25 80.79 14.70 28.93
C LYS A 25 80.60 15.73 30.04
N GLN A 26 79.64 15.50 30.94
CA GLN A 26 79.36 16.40 32.07
C GLN A 26 78.95 15.62 33.32
N HIS A 27 79.31 16.14 34.50
CA HIS A 27 78.96 15.53 35.79
C HIS A 27 77.51 15.83 36.18
N LEU A 28 76.93 14.94 37.01
CA LEU A 28 75.58 15.12 37.53
C LEU A 28 75.41 16.42 38.33
N ALA A 29 76.42 16.78 39.13
CA ALA A 29 76.41 18.02 39.92
C ALA A 29 76.31 19.27 39.02
N SER A 30 76.86 19.22 37.80
CA SER A 30 76.85 20.35 36.88
C SER A 30 75.47 20.73 36.35
N PHE A 31 74.46 19.84 36.43
CA PHE A 31 73.07 20.22 36.12
C PHE A 31 72.44 21.12 37.18
N PHE A 32 73.07 21.22 38.35
CA PHE A 32 72.53 21.92 39.51
C PHE A 32 73.44 23.02 40.03
N GLU A 33 74.55 23.28 39.34
CA GLU A 33 75.40 24.45 39.61
C GLU A 33 74.62 25.77 39.47
N GLU A 34 73.55 25.75 38.68
CA GLU A 34 72.65 26.88 38.44
C GLU A 34 71.33 26.79 39.23
N ALA A 35 71.23 25.92 40.25
CA ALA A 35 70.04 25.84 41.08
C ALA A 35 69.80 27.19 41.80
N GLU A 36 68.63 27.78 41.59
CA GLU A 36 68.17 29.01 42.23
C GLU A 36 67.44 28.73 43.55
N VAL A 37 66.71 27.61 43.60
CA VAL A 37 65.86 27.21 44.74
C VAL A 37 66.15 25.77 45.15
N PHE A 38 66.29 25.50 46.44
CA PHE A 38 66.38 24.14 47.00
C PHE A 38 65.16 23.83 47.87
N ILE A 39 64.52 22.67 47.70
CA ILE A 39 63.36 22.25 48.51
C ILE A 39 63.79 21.20 49.53
N CYS A 40 63.77 21.57 50.81
CA CYS A 40 63.92 20.68 51.95
C CYS A 40 62.56 20.11 52.36
N TYR A 41 62.44 18.78 52.37
CA TYR A 41 61.23 18.06 52.76
C TYR A 41 61.60 16.65 53.24
N VAL A 42 60.73 16.01 54.02
CA VAL A 42 60.96 14.61 54.43
C VAL A 42 60.43 13.67 53.34
N GLU A 43 61.26 12.87 52.70
CA GLU A 43 60.85 12.02 51.56
C GLU A 43 59.87 10.90 51.96
N ASN A 44 60.28 10.06 52.92
CA ASN A 44 59.52 8.90 53.36
C ASN A 44 59.23 8.93 54.86
N ASP A 45 58.09 8.35 55.27
CA ASP A 45 57.74 8.09 56.66
C ASP A 45 58.53 6.89 57.22
N GLU A 46 58.30 6.56 58.49
CA GLU A 46 58.95 5.43 59.18
C GLU A 46 58.69 4.07 58.53
N TYR A 47 57.66 3.97 57.68
CA TYR A 47 57.26 2.75 56.96
C TYR A 47 57.75 2.75 55.50
N GLY A 48 58.57 3.71 55.10
CA GLY A 48 59.10 3.83 53.74
C GLY A 48 58.09 4.33 52.71
N ARG A 49 56.93 4.85 53.14
CA ARG A 49 55.91 5.44 52.26
C ARG A 49 56.19 6.93 52.07
N ARG A 50 55.82 7.46 50.91
CA ARG A 50 55.89 8.91 50.64
C ARG A 50 55.15 9.71 51.70
N THR A 51 55.79 10.73 52.26
CA THR A 51 55.12 11.67 53.17
C THR A 51 54.23 12.65 52.40
N LYS A 52 53.34 13.34 53.12
CA LYS A 52 52.60 14.50 52.59
C LYS A 52 53.56 15.63 52.15
N ASP A 53 54.67 15.83 52.86
CA ASP A 53 55.73 16.77 52.48
C ASP A 53 56.27 16.45 51.08
N SER A 54 56.54 15.18 50.78
CA SER A 54 57.09 14.77 49.48
C SER A 54 56.14 15.01 48.32
N ILE A 55 54.82 14.93 48.57
CA ILE A 55 53.78 15.17 47.56
C ILE A 55 53.68 16.66 47.28
N ILE A 56 53.64 17.48 48.34
CA ILE A 56 53.60 18.93 48.23
C ILE A 56 54.88 19.47 47.59
N ALA A 57 56.06 18.95 47.97
CA ALA A 57 57.34 19.32 47.37
C ALA A 57 57.38 19.06 45.86
N GLN A 58 56.77 17.96 45.40
CA GLN A 58 56.67 17.65 43.97
C GLN A 58 55.80 18.68 43.22
N GLU A 59 54.68 19.09 43.83
CA GLU A 59 53.80 20.12 43.25
C GLU A 59 54.50 21.48 43.17
N ILE A 60 55.17 21.90 44.25
CA ILE A 60 55.98 23.12 44.28
C ILE A 60 57.09 23.06 43.23
N TYR A 61 57.86 21.96 43.16
CA TYR A 61 58.92 21.78 42.17
C TYR A 61 58.41 21.95 40.75
N ASN A 62 57.31 21.27 40.41
CA ASN A 62 56.70 21.36 39.08
C ASN A 62 56.28 22.81 38.78
N ARG A 63 55.66 23.50 39.74
CA ARG A 63 55.21 24.88 39.55
C ARG A 63 56.38 25.85 39.34
N LEU A 64 57.46 25.71 40.10
CA LEU A 64 58.67 26.52 39.94
C LEU A 64 59.33 26.24 38.58
N LYS A 65 59.43 24.97 38.20
CA LYS A 65 59.98 24.55 36.90
C LYS A 65 59.18 25.10 35.72
N ASP A 66 57.86 25.08 35.79
CA ASP A 66 56.97 25.66 34.76
C ASP A 66 57.15 27.17 34.60
N ASN A 67 57.67 27.84 35.63
CA ASN A 67 58.01 29.26 35.61
C ASN A 67 59.50 29.52 35.34
N ASN A 68 60.21 28.55 34.75
CA ASN A 68 61.64 28.63 34.42
C ASN A 68 62.53 29.00 35.62
N ILE A 69 62.14 28.57 36.83
CA ILE A 69 62.97 28.68 38.03
C ILE A 69 63.73 27.37 38.18
N LYS A 70 65.06 27.45 38.19
CA LYS A 70 65.95 26.28 38.30
C LYS A 70 65.89 25.77 39.74
N CYS A 71 65.04 24.79 39.99
CA CYS A 71 64.80 24.25 41.32
C CYS A 71 65.44 22.87 41.50
N PHE A 72 66.05 22.62 42.65
CA PHE A 72 66.51 21.31 43.08
C PHE A 72 65.47 20.61 43.94
N TYR A 73 65.13 19.38 43.54
CA TYR A 73 64.19 18.48 44.21
C TYR A 73 64.75 17.06 44.13
N GLN A 74 65.09 16.47 45.28
CA GLN A 74 65.87 15.23 45.36
C GLN A 74 65.23 14.07 44.57
N ARG A 75 63.91 13.88 44.68
CA ARG A 75 63.20 12.77 43.99
C ARG A 75 63.11 12.92 42.47
N ALA A 76 63.29 14.11 41.89
CA ALA A 76 63.30 14.25 40.42
C ALA A 76 64.44 13.48 39.74
N PHE A 77 65.40 12.98 40.53
CA PHE A 77 66.58 12.27 40.05
C PHE A 77 66.65 10.81 40.48
N GLU A 78 65.93 10.38 41.52
CA GLU A 78 66.06 9.01 42.05
C GLU A 78 65.50 7.92 41.11
N SER A 79 66.38 7.32 40.31
CA SER A 79 66.27 5.91 39.92
C SER A 79 66.96 5.03 40.97
N ALA A 80 66.53 3.77 41.13
CA ALA A 80 67.01 2.85 42.17
C ALA A 80 68.53 2.56 42.16
N SER A 81 69.26 3.02 41.13
CA SER A 81 70.71 2.83 40.92
C SER A 81 71.60 4.04 41.30
N GLU A 82 71.09 5.04 42.02
CA GLU A 82 71.77 6.35 42.22
C GLU A 82 72.03 6.75 43.70
N ARG A 83 71.75 5.88 44.68
CA ARG A 83 71.80 6.25 46.11
C ARG A 83 73.21 6.53 46.67
N GLU A 84 74.29 5.98 46.09
CA GLU A 84 75.64 6.11 46.65
C GLU A 84 76.37 7.44 46.30
N ASN A 85 75.94 8.19 45.28
CA ASN A 85 76.57 9.47 44.88
C ASN A 85 75.73 10.73 45.24
N ASN A 86 74.63 10.57 46.00
CA ASN A 86 73.62 11.61 46.17
C ASN A 86 74.05 12.77 47.11
N LYS A 87 75.03 12.53 47.99
CA LYS A 87 75.46 13.51 49.01
C LYS A 87 76.11 14.76 48.38
N ASN A 88 77.03 14.57 47.43
CA ASN A 88 77.74 15.68 46.76
C ASN A 88 76.79 16.53 45.90
N VAL A 89 75.79 15.91 45.26
CA VAL A 89 74.79 16.63 44.44
C VAL A 89 73.88 17.48 45.33
N ASN A 90 73.39 16.93 46.44
CA ASN A 90 72.60 17.67 47.43
C ASN A 90 73.39 18.85 48.02
N GLU A 91 74.64 18.62 48.42
CA GLU A 91 75.53 19.66 48.97
C GLU A 91 75.82 20.76 47.93
N THR A 92 76.11 20.39 46.69
CA THR A 92 76.34 21.36 45.60
C THR A 92 75.08 22.19 45.34
N ALA A 93 73.92 21.54 45.19
CA ALA A 93 72.68 22.23 44.88
C ALA A 93 72.23 23.16 46.02
N ILE A 94 72.34 22.72 47.28
CA ILE A 94 71.98 23.57 48.42
C ILE A 94 72.98 24.71 48.59
N GLN A 95 74.27 24.54 48.32
CA GLN A 95 75.25 25.62 48.36
C GLN A 95 75.02 26.68 47.28
N LYS A 96 74.59 26.28 46.08
CA LYS A 96 74.36 27.19 44.96
C LYS A 96 73.02 27.91 45.01
N SER A 97 72.01 27.33 45.66
CA SER A 97 70.69 27.96 45.78
C SER A 97 70.73 29.29 46.53
N LYS A 98 69.92 30.24 46.07
CA LYS A 98 69.70 31.52 46.75
C LYS A 98 68.53 31.46 47.73
N VAL A 99 67.55 30.62 47.41
CA VAL A 99 66.35 30.39 48.21
C VAL A 99 66.30 28.94 48.68
N ILE A 100 66.01 28.72 49.96
CA ILE A 100 65.73 27.40 50.52
C ILE A 100 64.28 27.39 50.99
N ILE A 101 63.49 26.45 50.48
CA ILE A 101 62.14 26.17 50.95
C ILE A 101 62.24 25.07 52.00
N VAL A 102 61.75 25.34 53.22
CA VAL A 102 61.68 24.34 54.29
C VAL A 102 60.23 23.93 54.46
N LEU A 103 59.87 22.76 53.90
CA LEU A 103 58.50 22.27 53.84
C LEU A 103 58.29 21.13 54.84
N ALA A 104 57.30 21.29 55.73
CA ALA A 104 56.89 20.22 56.63
C ALA A 104 55.39 20.24 56.93
N THR A 105 54.83 19.04 57.11
CA THR A 105 53.42 18.84 57.51
C THR A 105 53.26 18.31 58.93
N SER A 106 54.36 18.22 59.68
CA SER A 106 54.36 17.90 61.12
C SER A 106 55.50 18.61 61.85
N ASN A 107 55.34 18.87 63.16
CA ASN A 107 56.41 19.42 64.01
C ASN A 107 57.64 18.52 64.05
N HIS A 108 57.41 17.19 63.98
CA HIS A 108 58.48 16.21 63.88
C HIS A 108 59.32 16.41 62.61
N ASN A 109 58.66 16.58 61.45
CA ASN A 109 59.34 16.80 60.19
C ASN A 109 60.09 18.14 60.17
N PHE A 110 59.50 19.20 60.71
CA PHE A 110 60.18 20.49 60.87
C PHE A 110 61.47 20.37 61.67
N LYS A 111 61.42 19.71 62.82
CA LYS A 111 62.60 19.48 63.66
C LYS A 111 63.66 18.69 62.90
N LYS A 112 63.27 17.59 62.25
CA LYS A 112 64.17 16.75 61.45
C LYS A 112 64.87 17.53 60.34
N LEU A 113 64.17 18.42 59.66
CA LEU A 113 64.73 19.26 58.60
C LEU A 113 65.66 20.34 59.16
N LEU A 114 65.32 20.95 60.30
CA LEU A 114 66.19 21.89 60.97
C LEU A 114 67.50 21.23 61.41
N ASP A 115 67.44 20.08 62.07
CA ASP A 115 68.61 19.33 62.49
C ASP A 115 69.51 18.95 61.29
N SER A 116 68.93 18.79 60.09
CA SER A 116 69.64 18.34 58.89
C SER A 116 70.19 19.47 58.01
N TYR A 117 69.57 20.66 58.02
CA TYR A 117 69.85 21.70 57.02
C TYR A 117 70.23 23.08 57.59
N THR A 118 70.15 23.28 58.91
CA THR A 118 70.40 24.60 59.53
C THR A 118 71.77 25.18 59.20
N GLU A 119 72.80 24.34 59.08
CA GLU A 119 74.16 24.79 58.72
C GLU A 119 74.23 25.48 57.34
N TYR A 120 73.31 25.15 56.43
CA TYR A 120 73.27 25.72 55.08
C TYR A 120 72.46 27.02 54.99
N PHE A 121 71.80 27.46 56.06
CA PHE A 121 70.90 28.63 56.00
C PHE A 121 71.65 29.97 55.93
N CYS A 122 72.92 30.00 56.35
CA CYS A 122 73.71 31.23 56.37
C CYS A 122 73.82 31.86 54.97
N GLY A 123 73.42 33.13 54.85
CA GLY A 123 73.52 33.89 53.60
C GLY A 123 72.45 33.56 52.55
N LYS A 124 71.41 32.81 52.89
CA LYS A 124 70.32 32.41 51.98
C LYS A 124 68.97 32.91 52.47
N THR A 125 68.02 33.03 51.55
CA THR A 125 66.63 33.34 51.89
C THR A 125 65.87 32.07 52.21
N ILE A 126 65.40 31.94 53.45
CA ILE A 126 64.64 30.77 53.91
C ILE A 126 63.15 31.08 53.84
N ILE A 127 62.38 30.19 53.20
CA ILE A 127 60.93 30.27 53.12
C ILE A 127 60.35 29.03 53.81
N PRO A 128 59.86 29.16 55.06
CA PRO A 128 59.13 28.09 55.71
C PRO A 128 57.78 27.88 55.00
N VAL A 129 57.45 26.64 54.67
CA VAL A 129 56.15 26.27 54.09
C VAL A 129 55.55 25.16 54.95
N TYR A 130 54.29 25.31 55.35
CA TYR A 130 53.59 24.31 56.15
C TYR A 130 52.23 23.97 55.57
N SER A 131 51.73 22.76 55.85
CA SER A 131 50.37 22.32 55.51
C SER A 131 49.83 21.46 56.64
N GLY A 132 48.59 21.68 57.04
CA GLY A 132 47.91 20.95 58.11
C GLY A 132 48.45 21.23 59.51
N LEU A 133 49.16 22.35 59.69
CA LEU A 133 49.71 22.80 60.98
C LEU A 133 49.18 24.20 61.31
N ASN A 134 49.11 24.56 62.59
CA ASN A 134 48.84 25.94 62.96
C ASN A 134 50.14 26.75 62.87
N ALA A 135 50.03 28.05 62.58
CA ALA A 135 51.20 28.94 62.51
C ALA A 135 52.03 28.95 63.82
N ALA A 136 51.39 28.70 64.97
CA ALA A 136 52.04 28.61 66.28
C ALA A 136 52.90 27.34 66.45
N ASP A 137 52.67 26.31 65.62
CA ASP A 137 53.39 25.03 65.67
C ASP A 137 54.73 25.09 64.92
N ILE A 138 54.98 26.18 64.19
CA ILE A 138 56.23 26.41 63.46
C ILE A 138 57.36 26.67 64.47
N PRO A 139 58.52 25.99 64.35
CA PRO A 139 59.63 26.20 65.27
C PRO A 139 60.05 27.69 65.33
N GLU A 140 60.37 28.17 66.53
CA GLU A 140 60.79 29.58 66.76
C GLU A 140 61.94 30.02 65.84
N ALA A 141 62.87 29.10 65.54
CA ALA A 141 63.98 29.31 64.60
C ALA A 141 63.55 29.70 63.17
N LEU A 142 62.32 29.35 62.77
CA LEU A 142 61.72 29.69 61.48
C LEU A 142 60.57 30.72 61.62
N GLY A 143 60.01 30.89 62.82
CA GLY A 143 58.86 31.77 63.07
C GLY A 143 59.16 33.27 62.89
N ALA A 144 60.43 33.68 62.98
CA ALA A 144 60.85 35.05 62.65
C ALA A 144 60.83 35.36 61.14
N LEU A 145 60.68 34.33 60.29
CA LEU A 145 60.61 34.45 58.85
C LEU A 145 59.15 34.43 58.40
N GLN A 146 58.88 34.98 57.20
CA GLN A 146 57.54 34.96 56.62
C GLN A 146 57.18 33.53 56.18
N ALA A 147 56.64 32.74 57.11
CA ALA A 147 56.15 31.41 56.84
C ALA A 147 54.90 31.44 55.95
N MET A 148 54.81 30.48 55.03
CA MET A 148 53.70 30.35 54.09
C MET A 148 52.83 29.14 54.43
N ASP A 149 51.55 29.41 54.60
CA ASP A 149 50.52 28.37 54.67
C ASP A 149 50.21 27.86 53.26
N TYR A 150 50.51 26.60 53.00
CA TYR A 150 50.25 25.92 51.74
C TYR A 150 48.76 25.65 51.51
N ASP A 151 47.95 25.54 52.58
CA ASP A 151 46.53 25.17 52.47
C ASP A 151 45.67 26.34 51.98
N ILE A 152 46.22 27.56 51.92
CA ILE A 152 45.57 28.72 51.32
C ILE A 152 45.47 28.55 49.80
N ILE A 153 44.27 28.76 49.25
CA ILE A 153 44.02 28.72 47.81
C ILE A 153 44.96 29.72 47.10
N GLY A 154 45.82 29.20 46.22
CA GLY A 154 46.80 30.00 45.49
C GLY A 154 48.14 30.20 46.22
N ALA A 155 48.41 29.45 47.30
CA ALA A 155 49.68 29.50 48.01
C ALA A 155 50.88 29.22 47.09
N VAL A 156 50.82 28.18 46.25
CA VAL A 156 51.92 27.83 45.32
C VAL A 156 52.21 28.94 44.30
N ASP A 157 51.16 29.62 43.81
CA ASP A 157 51.31 30.77 42.91
C ASP A 157 51.90 31.98 43.62
N THR A 158 51.55 32.16 44.89
CA THR A 158 52.09 33.23 45.73
C THR A 158 53.56 32.96 46.04
N LEU A 159 53.90 31.72 46.42
CA LEU A 159 55.27 31.23 46.60
C LEU A 159 56.12 31.49 45.37
N THR A 160 55.61 31.11 44.20
CA THR A 160 56.31 31.27 42.92
C THR A 160 56.59 32.76 42.63
N LYS A 161 55.61 33.64 42.87
CA LYS A 161 55.81 35.10 42.69
C LYS A 161 56.82 35.67 43.68
N SER A 162 56.73 35.30 44.96
CA SER A 162 57.67 35.73 45.98
C SER A 162 59.09 35.29 45.64
N ILE A 163 59.27 34.06 45.13
CA ILE A 163 60.57 33.56 44.69
C ILE A 163 61.08 34.34 43.46
N LEU A 164 60.23 34.58 42.45
CA LEU A 164 60.63 35.40 41.30
C LEU A 164 61.06 36.82 41.71
N GLN A 165 60.37 37.41 42.69
CA GLN A 165 60.76 38.71 43.26
C GLN A 165 62.11 38.63 43.97
N LEU A 166 62.33 37.60 44.81
CA LEU A 166 63.60 37.38 45.50
C LEU A 166 64.77 37.13 44.54
N LEU A 167 64.48 36.59 43.35
CA LEU A 167 65.46 36.37 42.28
C LEU A 167 65.65 37.59 41.37
N GLY A 168 64.92 38.71 41.58
CA GLY A 168 65.00 39.91 40.74
C GLY A 168 64.33 39.77 39.36
N ARG A 169 63.44 38.78 39.19
CA ARG A 169 62.79 38.40 37.93
C ARG A 169 61.32 38.86 37.88
N GLU A 170 61.01 40.02 38.46
CA GLU A 170 59.65 40.55 38.58
C GLU A 170 58.95 40.79 37.23
N ASN A 171 59.70 41.06 36.17
CA ASN A 171 59.17 41.24 34.82
C ASN A 171 58.55 39.95 34.24
N GLU A 172 59.01 38.78 34.67
CA GLU A 172 58.46 37.49 34.25
C GLU A 172 57.06 37.24 34.83
N ILE A 173 56.76 37.84 35.99
CA ILE A 173 55.43 37.80 36.63
C ILE A 173 54.38 38.48 35.72
N ASN A 174 54.76 39.55 35.02
CA ASN A 174 53.89 40.29 34.12
C ASN A 174 53.67 39.56 32.78
N ILE A 175 54.70 38.88 32.25
CA ILE A 175 54.57 38.07 31.03
C ILE A 175 53.63 36.88 31.27
N SER A 176 53.72 36.18 32.41
CA SER A 176 52.81 35.07 32.76
C SER A 176 51.34 35.52 32.85
N ARG A 177 51.06 36.76 33.29
CA ARG A 177 49.69 37.33 33.28
C ARG A 177 49.22 37.65 31.85
N LEU A 178 50.09 38.15 30.99
CA LEU A 178 49.79 38.46 29.58
C LEU A 178 49.56 37.18 28.76
N VAL A 179 50.36 36.15 28.98
CA VAL A 179 50.22 34.83 28.35
C VAL A 179 48.94 34.14 28.82
N ASN A 180 48.65 34.11 30.13
CA ASN A 180 47.42 33.49 30.63
C ASN A 180 46.13 34.25 30.22
N SER A 181 46.18 35.57 30.07
CA SER A 181 45.03 36.35 29.56
C SER A 181 44.79 36.14 28.06
N THR A 182 45.85 35.95 27.27
CA THR A 182 45.74 35.62 25.84
C THR A 182 45.31 34.17 25.60
N PHE A 183 45.75 33.22 26.43
CA PHE A 183 45.27 31.82 26.39
C PHE A 183 43.81 31.69 26.85
N LYS A 184 43.33 32.48 27.84
CA LYS A 184 41.90 32.51 28.20
C LYS A 184 41.01 33.07 27.08
N LYS A 185 41.47 34.07 26.32
CA LYS A 185 40.76 34.59 25.14
C LYS A 185 40.77 33.59 23.97
N ARG A 186 41.92 32.97 23.66
CA ARG A 186 42.02 31.95 22.60
C ARG A 186 41.25 30.67 22.93
N ARG A 187 41.22 30.23 24.20
CA ARG A 187 40.43 29.08 24.65
C ARG A 187 38.92 29.38 24.68
N LYS A 188 38.50 30.61 24.99
CA LYS A 188 37.09 31.03 24.80
C LYS A 188 36.68 31.07 23.34
N ILE A 189 37.52 31.57 22.44
CA ILE A 189 37.24 31.62 20.99
C ILE A 189 37.26 30.20 20.38
N ALA A 190 38.20 29.34 20.78
CA ALA A 190 38.26 27.96 20.33
C ALA A 190 37.13 27.07 20.90
N ILE A 191 36.72 27.29 22.16
CA ILE A 191 35.55 26.61 22.72
C ILE A 191 34.28 27.13 22.03
N LEU A 192 34.11 28.43 21.82
CA LEU A 192 32.97 28.99 21.07
C LEU A 192 32.89 28.46 19.63
N SER A 193 34.02 28.29 18.94
CA SER A 193 34.05 27.75 17.58
C SER A 193 33.74 26.24 17.57
N ILE A 194 34.26 25.46 18.52
CA ILE A 194 33.97 24.03 18.63
C ILE A 194 32.53 23.78 19.09
N THR A 195 31.99 24.58 20.03
CA THR A 195 30.59 24.48 20.45
C THR A 195 29.64 24.96 19.35
N SER A 196 30.03 25.95 18.54
CA SER A 196 29.28 26.37 17.35
C SER A 196 29.25 25.27 16.29
N LEU A 197 30.38 24.62 16.02
CA LEU A 197 30.47 23.47 15.10
C LEU A 197 29.67 22.27 15.62
N LEU A 198 29.76 21.98 16.91
CA LEU A 198 29.01 20.89 17.53
C LEU A 198 27.51 21.21 17.58
N ALA A 199 27.12 22.45 17.87
CA ALA A 199 25.72 22.89 17.82
C ALA A 199 25.18 22.89 16.39
N MET A 200 25.97 23.29 15.39
CA MET A 200 25.61 23.14 13.98
C MET A 200 25.51 21.67 13.57
N ALA A 201 26.41 20.80 14.04
CA ALA A 201 26.35 19.37 13.76
C ALA A 201 25.15 18.71 14.44
N ILE A 202 24.81 19.11 15.67
CA ILE A 202 23.62 18.65 16.40
C ILE A 202 22.36 19.23 15.76
N ALA A 203 22.36 20.49 15.32
CA ALA A 203 21.24 21.10 14.61
C ALA A 203 21.06 20.49 13.21
N ALA A 204 22.15 20.17 12.50
CA ALA A 204 22.12 19.45 11.24
C ALA A 204 21.65 18.00 11.45
N ALA A 205 22.14 17.32 12.49
CA ALA A 205 21.66 15.99 12.86
C ALA A 205 20.18 16.03 13.24
N ALA A 206 19.75 16.95 14.11
CA ALA A 206 18.36 17.16 14.46
C ALA A 206 17.51 17.54 13.24
N TYR A 207 18.01 18.35 12.30
CA TYR A 207 17.37 18.61 11.02
C TYR A 207 17.27 17.33 10.17
N PHE A 208 18.32 16.51 10.13
CA PHE A 208 18.29 15.19 9.47
C PHE A 208 17.44 14.15 10.21
N THR A 209 17.07 14.33 11.47
CA THR A 209 16.21 13.39 12.21
C THR A 209 14.75 13.86 12.24
N PHE A 210 14.53 15.17 12.38
CA PHE A 210 13.21 15.80 12.53
C PHE A 210 12.68 16.44 11.25
N CYS A 211 13.53 16.87 10.30
CA CYS A 211 13.09 17.42 9.00
C CYS A 211 13.18 16.42 7.84
N THR A 212 13.77 15.24 8.01
CA THR A 212 13.71 14.17 6.98
C THR A 212 12.34 13.57 6.70
N PRO A 213 11.31 13.63 7.57
CA PRO A 213 9.94 13.36 7.16
C PRO A 213 9.45 14.34 6.08
N TYR A 214 10.23 15.35 5.69
CA TYR A 214 9.87 16.31 4.63
C TYR A 214 10.81 16.36 3.42
N VAL A 215 12.07 15.89 3.50
CA VAL A 215 13.10 16.28 2.49
C VAL A 215 13.62 15.16 1.56
N LEU A 216 13.42 13.87 1.85
CA LEU A 216 13.83 12.79 0.92
C LEU A 216 12.61 12.10 0.30
N LYS A 217 12.14 12.64 -0.84
CA LYS A 217 11.13 12.00 -1.69
C LYS A 217 11.43 10.51 -1.94
N SER A 218 12.71 10.13 -2.02
CA SER A 218 13.17 8.74 -2.15
C SER A 218 12.79 7.81 -0.99
N LYS A 219 12.93 8.26 0.27
CA LYS A 219 12.59 7.46 1.45
C LYS A 219 11.08 7.34 1.60
N LYS A 220 10.34 8.42 1.35
CA LYS A 220 8.87 8.41 1.33
C LYS A 220 8.35 7.45 0.26
N TYR A 221 8.90 7.54 -0.95
CA TYR A 221 8.58 6.64 -2.05
C TYR A 221 8.83 5.17 -1.69
N SER A 222 10.02 4.84 -1.17
CA SER A 222 10.34 3.46 -0.77
C SER A 222 9.49 2.95 0.39
N TYR A 223 9.08 3.84 1.31
CA TYR A 223 8.15 3.49 2.38
C TYR A 223 6.74 3.24 1.84
N ALA A 224 6.27 4.04 0.87
CA ALA A 224 5.00 3.81 0.20
C ALA A 224 4.98 2.47 -0.56
N GLU A 225 6.05 2.11 -1.28
CA GLU A 225 6.18 0.78 -1.92
C GLU A 225 6.06 -0.35 -0.89
N LYS A 226 6.66 -0.17 0.29
CA LYS A 226 6.56 -1.13 1.39
C LYS A 226 5.12 -1.25 1.89
N LEU A 227 4.42 -0.14 2.09
CA LEU A 227 3.01 -0.15 2.53
C LEU A 227 2.10 -0.85 1.52
N VAL A 228 2.30 -0.64 0.22
CA VAL A 228 1.57 -1.36 -0.85
C VAL A 228 1.78 -2.87 -0.75
N SER A 229 3.02 -3.32 -0.53
CA SER A 229 3.32 -4.76 -0.38
C SER A 229 2.78 -5.36 0.92
N GLU A 230 2.55 -4.55 1.95
CA GLU A 230 1.86 -4.94 3.19
C GLU A 230 0.32 -4.87 3.09
N GLY A 231 -0.24 -4.42 1.96
CA GLY A 231 -1.69 -4.25 1.78
C GLY A 231 -2.28 -2.99 2.42
N LYS A 232 -1.45 -2.05 2.88
CA LYS A 232 -1.85 -0.78 3.50
C LYS A 232 -1.98 0.32 2.46
N TYR A 233 -3.04 0.26 1.68
CA TYR A 233 -3.26 1.12 0.53
C TYR A 233 -3.57 2.56 0.92
N VAL A 234 -4.32 2.79 2.00
CA VAL A 234 -4.69 4.16 2.42
C VAL A 234 -3.47 4.97 2.81
N GLU A 235 -2.60 4.41 3.66
CA GLU A 235 -1.34 5.07 4.06
C GLU A 235 -0.43 5.32 2.84
N ALA A 236 -0.40 4.39 1.86
CA ALA A 236 0.37 4.55 0.64
C ALA A 236 -0.17 5.69 -0.25
N ILE A 237 -1.49 5.81 -0.40
CA ILE A 237 -2.15 6.90 -1.14
C ILE A 237 -1.74 8.25 -0.57
N GLU A 238 -1.81 8.43 0.76
CA GLU A 238 -1.43 9.69 1.43
C GLU A 238 0.04 10.08 1.18
N ILE A 239 0.94 9.10 1.09
CA ILE A 239 2.35 9.37 0.82
C ILE A 239 2.58 9.69 -0.66
N TYR A 240 1.98 8.91 -1.57
CA TYR A 240 2.18 9.12 -3.00
C TYR A 240 1.55 10.43 -3.49
N SER A 241 0.41 10.86 -2.93
CA SER A 241 -0.22 12.15 -3.25
C SER A 241 0.66 13.34 -2.87
N VAL A 242 1.38 13.27 -1.74
CA VAL A 242 2.30 14.33 -1.28
C VAL A 242 3.64 14.32 -2.02
N VAL A 243 4.12 13.15 -2.42
CA VAL A 243 5.44 13.00 -3.07
C VAL A 243 5.43 13.42 -4.54
N ASP A 244 4.23 13.74 -5.09
CA ASP A 244 3.89 14.13 -6.45
C ASP A 244 5.08 14.48 -7.38
N ASP A 245 5.03 13.89 -8.57
CA ASP A 245 6.01 14.07 -9.65
C ASP A 245 7.44 13.53 -9.34
N TYR A 246 7.56 12.53 -8.46
CA TYR A 246 8.83 11.85 -8.18
C TYR A 246 8.82 10.38 -8.60
N LYS A 247 9.82 9.99 -9.42
CA LYS A 247 9.89 8.65 -10.04
C LYS A 247 8.54 8.26 -10.67
N ASN A 248 8.01 7.09 -10.31
CA ASN A 248 6.78 6.52 -10.83
C ASN A 248 5.56 6.83 -9.93
N SER A 249 5.67 7.74 -8.94
CA SER A 249 4.63 7.95 -7.91
C SER A 249 3.23 8.12 -8.49
N LYS A 250 3.08 8.84 -9.61
CA LYS A 250 1.79 9.04 -10.27
C LYS A 250 1.20 7.74 -10.80
N ASN A 251 2.02 6.88 -11.41
CA ASN A 251 1.57 5.59 -11.92
C ASN A 251 1.35 4.58 -10.80
N GLU A 252 2.16 4.60 -9.74
CA GLU A 252 1.93 3.77 -8.54
C GLU A 252 0.63 4.17 -7.83
N LEU A 253 0.41 5.48 -7.64
CA LEU A 253 -0.83 6.01 -7.09
C LEU A 253 -2.03 5.58 -7.95
N GLN A 254 -1.94 5.75 -9.27
CA GLN A 254 -2.97 5.28 -10.18
C GLN A 254 -3.16 3.77 -10.09
N SER A 255 -2.10 2.98 -9.97
CA SER A 255 -2.19 1.53 -9.80
C SER A 255 -2.92 1.14 -8.52
N ILE A 256 -2.78 1.93 -7.45
CA ILE A 256 -3.55 1.73 -6.22
C ILE A 256 -5.01 2.11 -6.45
N TYR A 257 -5.32 3.24 -7.10
CA TYR A 257 -6.71 3.62 -7.42
C TYR A 257 -7.39 2.60 -8.33
N ASN A 258 -6.70 2.07 -9.35
CA ASN A 258 -7.21 1.02 -10.24
C ASN A 258 -7.63 -0.25 -9.47
N LYS A 259 -7.11 -0.47 -8.25
CA LYS A 259 -7.53 -1.59 -7.41
C LYS A 259 -8.95 -1.39 -6.86
N TYR A 260 -9.35 -0.13 -6.67
CA TYR A 260 -10.69 0.24 -6.25
C TYR A 260 -11.67 0.37 -7.42
N ASP A 261 -11.18 0.47 -8.65
CA ASP A 261 -12.03 0.54 -9.83
C ASP A 261 -12.87 -0.74 -9.99
N GLY A 262 -14.15 -0.56 -10.30
CA GLY A 262 -15.05 -1.66 -10.64
C GLY A 262 -16.41 -1.52 -9.97
N TYR A 263 -17.09 -2.65 -9.93
CA TYR A 263 -18.45 -2.78 -9.43
C TYR A 263 -18.43 -3.55 -8.11
N TYR A 264 -19.21 -3.10 -7.15
CA TYR A 264 -19.32 -3.71 -5.84
C TYR A 264 -20.77 -3.97 -5.49
N MET A 265 -21.02 -5.11 -4.85
CA MET A 265 -22.35 -5.47 -4.36
C MET A 265 -22.36 -5.57 -2.83
N ASN A 266 -23.44 -5.12 -2.21
CA ASN A 266 -23.67 -5.37 -0.78
C ASN A 266 -24.01 -6.84 -0.53
N GLU A 267 -23.91 -7.28 0.73
CA GLU A 267 -24.16 -8.69 1.10
C GLU A 267 -25.59 -9.17 0.75
N GLU A 268 -26.57 -8.27 0.80
CA GLU A 268 -27.97 -8.54 0.47
C GLU A 268 -28.27 -8.52 -1.04
N GLN A 269 -27.30 -8.15 -1.88
CA GLN A 269 -27.46 -8.01 -3.34
C GLN A 269 -28.57 -7.03 -3.79
N THR A 270 -28.83 -6.03 -2.96
CA THR A 270 -29.83 -4.99 -3.18
C THR A 270 -29.24 -3.66 -3.62
N ILE A 271 -27.93 -3.44 -3.41
CA ILE A 271 -27.25 -2.17 -3.71
C ILE A 271 -25.93 -2.43 -4.43
N CYS A 272 -25.79 -1.83 -5.62
CA CYS A 272 -24.57 -1.83 -6.43
C CYS A 272 -23.91 -0.46 -6.42
N LEU A 273 -22.61 -0.44 -6.16
CA LEU A 273 -21.75 0.72 -6.31
C LEU A 273 -20.80 0.49 -7.49
N PHE A 274 -20.78 1.42 -8.44
CA PHE A 274 -19.70 1.54 -9.41
C PHE A 274 -18.80 2.70 -9.01
N LEU A 275 -17.49 2.43 -9.02
CA LEU A 275 -16.45 3.43 -8.79
C LEU A 275 -15.41 3.29 -9.91
N ASN A 276 -15.07 4.41 -10.54
CA ASN A 276 -13.91 4.50 -11.41
C ASN A 276 -13.15 5.78 -11.12
N ILE A 277 -11.84 5.71 -10.94
CA ILE A 277 -10.98 6.86 -10.64
C ILE A 277 -9.98 7.06 -11.79
N ASP A 278 -10.17 8.12 -12.57
CA ASP A 278 -9.30 8.41 -13.71
C ASP A 278 -7.90 8.90 -13.30
N ARG A 279 -7.02 9.12 -14.29
CA ARG A 279 -5.65 9.61 -14.08
C ARG A 279 -5.54 11.01 -13.49
N ASN A 280 -6.60 11.80 -13.56
CA ASN A 280 -6.70 13.11 -12.94
C ASN A 280 -7.42 13.05 -11.59
N HIS A 281 -7.69 11.83 -11.11
CA HIS A 281 -8.46 11.49 -9.92
C HIS A 281 -9.93 11.97 -9.98
N ASN A 282 -10.46 12.22 -11.18
CA ASN A 282 -11.90 12.37 -11.35
C ASN A 282 -12.53 11.00 -11.14
N SER A 283 -13.43 10.94 -10.17
CA SER A 283 -14.10 9.72 -9.77
C SER A 283 -15.52 9.73 -10.30
N GLU A 284 -15.84 8.78 -11.17
CA GLU A 284 -17.20 8.46 -11.55
C GLU A 284 -17.78 7.55 -10.46
N ILE A 285 -18.87 7.98 -9.83
CA ILE A 285 -19.54 7.27 -8.75
C ILE A 285 -20.99 7.07 -9.16
N LYS A 286 -21.39 5.82 -9.34
CA LYS A 286 -22.79 5.45 -9.56
C LYS A 286 -23.27 4.53 -8.46
N LEU A 287 -24.46 4.78 -7.96
CA LEU A 287 -25.12 3.87 -7.03
C LEU A 287 -26.47 3.46 -7.61
N ILE A 288 -26.79 2.18 -7.50
CA ILE A 288 -28.10 1.64 -7.81
C ILE A 288 -28.62 0.89 -6.59
N LYS A 289 -29.82 1.26 -6.13
CA LYS A 289 -30.57 0.59 -5.06
C LYS A 289 -31.82 -0.04 -5.65
N ALA A 290 -31.97 -1.34 -5.51
CA ALA A 290 -33.18 -2.07 -5.89
C ALA A 290 -34.35 -1.69 -4.97
N SER A 291 -35.54 -1.50 -5.54
CA SER A 291 -36.80 -1.24 -4.83
C SER A 291 -37.95 -1.94 -5.57
N GLU A 292 -39.07 -2.20 -4.89
CA GLU A 292 -40.23 -2.92 -5.44
C GLU A 292 -40.84 -2.21 -6.67
N ASP A 293 -40.76 -0.87 -6.73
CA ASP A 293 -41.30 -0.05 -7.83
C ASP A 293 -40.30 0.23 -8.96
N GLY A 294 -39.07 -0.32 -8.86
CA GLY A 294 -37.96 -0.09 -9.78
C GLY A 294 -36.74 0.52 -9.09
N ASN A 295 -35.57 0.48 -9.72
CA ASN A 295 -34.35 0.94 -9.06
C ASN A 295 -34.31 2.45 -8.89
N ILE A 296 -33.72 2.86 -7.78
CA ILE A 296 -33.39 4.25 -7.51
C ILE A 296 -31.88 4.36 -7.63
N SER A 297 -31.40 5.29 -8.44
CA SER A 297 -29.98 5.46 -8.68
C SER A 297 -29.55 6.92 -8.64
N PHE A 298 -28.25 7.14 -8.49
CA PHE A 298 -27.63 8.42 -8.80
C PHE A 298 -26.32 8.18 -9.53
N ASP A 299 -25.88 9.19 -10.26
CA ASP A 299 -24.60 9.27 -10.94
C ASP A 299 -23.99 10.64 -10.63
N THR A 300 -22.72 10.64 -10.23
CA THR A 300 -21.98 11.87 -9.97
C THR A 300 -20.51 11.71 -10.33
N ASN A 301 -19.90 12.83 -10.68
CA ASN A 301 -18.47 12.91 -10.98
C ASN A 301 -17.84 13.90 -9.99
N VAL A 302 -16.85 13.43 -9.23
CA VAL A 302 -16.17 14.24 -8.22
C VAL A 302 -14.69 13.92 -8.19
N GLN A 303 -13.84 14.93 -7.99
CA GLN A 303 -12.41 14.69 -7.85
C GLN A 303 -12.08 14.18 -6.44
N ILE A 304 -11.45 13.00 -6.34
CA ILE A 304 -10.98 12.47 -5.06
C ILE A 304 -9.57 12.97 -4.78
N ASP A 305 -9.37 13.55 -3.59
CA ASP A 305 -8.05 13.95 -3.10
C ASP A 305 -7.64 13.00 -1.97
N GLY A 306 -6.73 12.08 -2.27
CA GLY A 306 -6.32 11.03 -1.35
C GLY A 306 -7.36 9.91 -1.21
N SER A 307 -7.75 9.59 0.02
CA SER A 307 -8.61 8.43 0.31
C SER A 307 -10.07 8.80 0.64
N PHE A 308 -10.45 10.08 0.55
CA PHE A 308 -11.77 10.53 0.98
C PHE A 308 -12.32 11.63 0.07
N VAL A 309 -13.63 11.57 -0.20
CA VAL A 309 -14.34 12.61 -0.94
C VAL A 309 -15.79 12.71 -0.48
N THR A 310 -16.33 13.93 -0.51
CA THR A 310 -17.75 14.23 -0.31
C THR A 310 -18.33 14.83 -1.58
N PHE A 311 -19.59 14.54 -1.87
CA PHE A 311 -20.27 15.02 -3.07
C PHE A 311 -21.76 15.23 -2.80
N ASP A 312 -22.36 16.11 -3.59
CA ASP A 312 -23.80 16.24 -3.69
C ASP A 312 -24.30 15.39 -4.86
N PHE A 313 -25.51 14.86 -4.75
CA PHE A 313 -26.15 14.13 -5.83
C PHE A 313 -27.65 14.40 -5.85
N LYS A 314 -28.28 14.01 -6.96
CA LYS A 314 -29.72 13.86 -7.07
C LYS A 314 -30.02 12.46 -7.55
N ASP A 315 -31.00 11.81 -6.94
CA ASP A 315 -31.44 10.51 -7.42
C ASP A 315 -32.34 10.60 -8.66
N THR A 316 -32.68 9.45 -9.23
CA THR A 316 -33.59 9.33 -10.39
C THR A 316 -34.97 9.95 -10.17
N ASN A 317 -35.39 10.09 -8.91
CA ASN A 317 -36.64 10.75 -8.51
C ASN A 317 -36.44 12.24 -8.19
N ASN A 318 -35.26 12.80 -8.52
CA ASN A 318 -34.88 14.20 -8.34
C ASN A 318 -34.84 14.63 -6.85
N THR A 319 -34.68 13.68 -5.94
CA THR A 319 -34.45 13.94 -4.51
C THR A 319 -32.99 14.32 -4.30
N ALA A 320 -32.74 15.46 -3.65
CA ALA A 320 -31.39 15.90 -3.34
C ALA A 320 -30.78 15.08 -2.19
N GLY A 321 -29.49 14.79 -2.28
CA GLY A 321 -28.76 14.08 -1.24
C GLY A 321 -27.29 14.46 -1.21
N THR A 322 -26.64 14.06 -0.13
CA THR A 322 -25.20 14.21 0.09
C THR A 322 -24.58 12.84 0.29
N GLY A 323 -23.41 12.62 -0.28
CA GLY A 323 -22.68 11.36 -0.17
C GLY A 323 -21.21 11.56 0.14
N SER A 324 -20.57 10.48 0.54
CA SER A 324 -19.13 10.41 0.74
C SER A 324 -18.60 9.03 0.41
N ILE A 325 -17.40 8.99 -0.18
CA ILE A 325 -16.62 7.78 -0.38
C ILE A 325 -15.37 7.88 0.49
N LYS A 326 -15.06 6.80 1.22
CA LYS A 326 -13.80 6.62 1.92
C LYS A 326 -13.16 5.31 1.47
N LEU A 327 -11.99 5.40 0.85
CA LEU A 327 -11.16 4.24 0.50
C LEU A 327 -10.56 3.65 1.78
N SER A 328 -10.53 2.33 1.87
CA SER A 328 -10.01 1.58 3.01
C SER A 328 -9.19 0.38 2.53
N ASP A 329 -8.35 -0.17 3.39
CA ASP A 329 -7.54 -1.35 3.05
C ASP A 329 -8.39 -2.61 2.77
N GLU A 330 -9.68 -2.60 3.15
CA GLU A 330 -10.63 -3.71 2.96
C GLU A 330 -11.58 -3.50 1.76
N GLY A 331 -11.67 -2.29 1.22
CA GLY A 331 -12.60 -1.92 0.15
C GLY A 331 -13.05 -0.47 0.20
N VAL A 332 -14.30 -0.20 -0.20
CA VAL A 332 -14.85 1.15 -0.36
C VAL A 332 -16.00 1.39 0.61
N GLN A 333 -15.86 2.37 1.50
CA GLN A 333 -16.96 2.81 2.37
C GLN A 333 -17.76 3.89 1.66
N LEU A 334 -19.05 3.66 1.45
CA LEU A 334 -20.01 4.65 0.96
C LEU A 334 -20.95 5.07 2.08
N ASN A 335 -21.12 6.38 2.24
CA ASN A 335 -22.26 6.94 2.97
C ASN A 335 -23.07 7.80 2.01
N ALA A 336 -24.39 7.64 1.97
CA ALA A 336 -25.29 8.47 1.19
C ALA A 336 -26.54 8.78 2.01
N LYS A 337 -27.01 10.03 1.94
CA LYS A 337 -28.19 10.48 2.65
C LYS A 337 -29.00 11.45 1.81
N THR A 338 -30.26 11.13 1.54
CA THR A 338 -31.21 12.03 0.88
C THR A 338 -32.02 12.86 1.88
N THR A 339 -32.61 13.96 1.40
CA THR A 339 -33.52 14.81 2.19
C THR A 339 -34.84 14.11 2.53
N ASP A 340 -35.30 13.22 1.65
CA ASP A 340 -36.38 12.28 1.92
C ASP A 340 -35.78 10.93 2.34
N THR A 341 -36.46 10.21 3.24
CA THR A 341 -36.08 8.88 3.73
C THR A 341 -37.12 7.80 3.42
N SER A 342 -38.14 8.15 2.62
CA SER A 342 -39.10 7.20 2.08
C SER A 342 -38.46 6.19 1.13
N ASP A 343 -39.18 5.09 0.87
CA ASP A 343 -38.75 4.02 -0.05
C ASP A 343 -38.63 4.48 -1.52
N PHE A 344 -39.07 5.71 -1.83
CA PHE A 344 -38.96 6.37 -3.13
C PHE A 344 -37.65 7.16 -3.30
N SER A 345 -36.75 7.12 -2.32
CA SER A 345 -35.45 7.77 -2.38
C SER A 345 -34.31 6.80 -2.07
N ILE A 346 -33.08 7.24 -2.30
CA ILE A 346 -31.88 6.52 -1.84
C ILE A 346 -31.95 6.27 -0.33
N GLY A 347 -32.49 7.22 0.43
CA GLY A 347 -32.64 7.16 1.88
C GLY A 347 -31.30 7.38 2.58
N GLU A 348 -31.06 6.62 3.64
CA GLU A 348 -29.79 6.64 4.38
C GLU A 348 -29.06 5.31 4.18
N ILE A 349 -27.88 5.37 3.58
CA ILE A 349 -27.02 4.24 3.26
C ILE A 349 -25.68 4.46 3.93
N ASN A 350 -25.18 3.43 4.61
CA ASN A 350 -23.86 3.39 5.22
C ASN A 350 -23.32 1.96 5.06
N ILE A 351 -22.52 1.73 4.02
CA ILE A 351 -22.11 0.39 3.59
C ILE A 351 -20.60 0.38 3.31
N LEU A 352 -19.92 -0.63 3.85
CA LEU A 352 -18.57 -1.02 3.46
C LEU A 352 -18.65 -2.07 2.35
N PHE A 353 -18.31 -1.68 1.13
CA PHE A 353 -18.16 -2.58 0.00
C PHE A 353 -16.77 -3.22 0.02
N LYS A 354 -16.68 -4.47 0.46
CA LYS A 354 -15.42 -5.21 0.55
C LYS A 354 -14.89 -5.61 -0.83
N PHE A 355 -13.58 -5.71 -0.97
CA PHE A 355 -12.93 -6.19 -2.21
C PHE A 355 -13.40 -7.60 -2.64
N GLU A 356 -13.79 -8.44 -1.69
CA GLU A 356 -14.32 -9.79 -1.95
C GLU A 356 -15.61 -9.77 -2.79
N ASN A 357 -16.37 -8.66 -2.72
CA ASN A 357 -17.61 -8.46 -3.46
C ASN A 357 -17.40 -7.59 -4.72
N LYS A 358 -16.14 -7.37 -5.13
CA LYS A 358 -15.81 -6.59 -6.32
C LYS A 358 -15.86 -7.46 -7.58
N SER A 359 -16.34 -6.90 -8.67
CA SER A 359 -16.30 -7.47 -10.02
C SER A 359 -15.79 -6.45 -11.02
N ASP A 360 -15.06 -6.94 -12.01
CA ASP A 360 -14.56 -6.11 -13.12
C ASP A 360 -15.61 -5.94 -14.23
N SER A 361 -16.68 -6.74 -14.19
CA SER A 361 -17.88 -6.55 -14.99
C SER A 361 -19.01 -6.03 -14.12
N PRO A 362 -19.97 -5.29 -14.69
CA PRO A 362 -21.12 -4.81 -13.94
C PRO A 362 -21.79 -5.91 -13.15
N ILE A 363 -21.78 -5.78 -11.81
CA ILE A 363 -22.54 -6.67 -10.95
C ILE A 363 -23.97 -6.15 -11.01
N VAL A 364 -24.82 -6.89 -11.70
CA VAL A 364 -26.22 -6.52 -11.83
C VAL A 364 -26.86 -6.55 -10.44
N SER A 365 -27.11 -5.37 -9.88
CA SER A 365 -28.38 -5.10 -9.20
C SER A 365 -29.05 -4.01 -10.01
N SER A 366 -29.80 -4.40 -11.03
CA SER A 366 -30.80 -3.47 -11.54
C SER A 366 -31.97 -4.12 -12.24
N PHE A 367 -32.10 -5.44 -12.29
CA PHE A 367 -33.39 -6.06 -12.56
C PHE A 367 -33.32 -7.55 -12.25
N SER A 368 -34.36 -8.04 -11.60
CA SER A 368 -34.55 -9.46 -11.31
C SER A 368 -34.92 -10.22 -12.59
N ALA A 369 -34.88 -11.56 -12.53
CA ALA A 369 -35.52 -12.39 -13.55
C ALA A 369 -36.99 -11.96 -13.80
N ASN A 370 -37.69 -11.48 -12.77
CA ASN A 370 -39.08 -11.01 -12.87
C ASN A 370 -39.21 -9.71 -13.67
N ASP A 371 -38.25 -8.81 -13.56
CA ASP A 371 -38.22 -7.59 -14.35
C ASP A 371 -38.01 -7.90 -15.83
N ILE A 372 -37.04 -8.75 -16.18
CA ILE A 372 -36.77 -9.17 -17.57
C ILE A 372 -37.99 -9.85 -18.18
N THR A 373 -38.53 -10.82 -17.45
CA THR A 373 -39.74 -11.54 -17.88
C THR A 373 -40.95 -10.61 -17.96
N GLY A 374 -41.02 -9.63 -17.07
CA GLY A 374 -42.04 -8.57 -17.05
C GLY A 374 -41.96 -7.63 -18.24
N TRP A 375 -40.76 -7.24 -18.69
CA TRP A 375 -40.59 -6.42 -19.90
C TRP A 375 -41.21 -7.09 -21.12
N LEU A 376 -40.97 -8.40 -21.26
CA LEU A 376 -41.50 -9.20 -22.36
C LEU A 376 -43.00 -9.46 -22.22
N LYS A 377 -43.48 -9.81 -21.03
CA LYS A 377 -44.91 -10.05 -20.79
C LYS A 377 -45.78 -8.82 -21.02
N ASN A 378 -45.25 -7.64 -20.67
CA ASN A 378 -45.99 -6.38 -20.76
C ASN A 378 -45.71 -5.59 -22.04
N MET A 379 -44.87 -6.12 -22.95
CA MET A 379 -44.48 -5.44 -24.21
C MET A 379 -43.94 -4.03 -23.95
N ILE A 380 -43.04 -3.89 -22.98
CA ILE A 380 -42.45 -2.60 -22.61
C ILE A 380 -41.68 -1.99 -23.79
N THR A 381 -41.76 -0.67 -23.90
CA THR A 381 -41.07 0.13 -24.91
C THR A 381 -39.69 0.59 -24.45
N ASP A 382 -38.80 0.93 -25.40
CA ASP A 382 -37.49 1.52 -25.09
C ASP A 382 -37.62 2.81 -24.25
N GLY A 383 -38.64 3.63 -24.52
CA GLY A 383 -38.94 4.84 -23.78
C GLY A 383 -39.38 4.56 -22.34
N GLU A 384 -40.12 3.48 -22.10
CA GLU A 384 -40.51 3.05 -20.74
C GLU A 384 -39.33 2.44 -19.98
N LEU A 385 -38.44 1.70 -20.64
CA LEU A 385 -37.17 1.28 -20.03
C LEU A 385 -36.33 2.50 -19.60
N LYS A 386 -36.20 3.51 -20.46
CA LYS A 386 -35.48 4.74 -20.14
C LYS A 386 -36.11 5.48 -18.95
N LYS A 387 -37.45 5.54 -18.88
CA LYS A 387 -38.17 6.09 -17.72
C LYS A 387 -37.93 5.30 -16.43
N LYS A 388 -37.71 3.99 -16.54
CA LYS A 388 -37.29 3.12 -15.43
C LYS A 388 -35.78 3.25 -15.09
N GLY A 389 -35.07 4.19 -15.71
CA GLY A 389 -33.66 4.48 -15.43
C GLY A 389 -32.67 3.63 -16.23
N TYR A 390 -33.12 2.83 -17.20
CA TYR A 390 -32.24 1.99 -18.02
C TYR A 390 -31.73 2.74 -19.25
N GLU A 391 -30.41 2.88 -19.36
CA GLU A 391 -29.77 3.40 -20.57
C GLU A 391 -29.48 2.26 -21.54
N LEU A 392 -29.69 2.50 -22.84
CA LEU A 392 -29.51 1.51 -23.91
C LEU A 392 -28.40 1.95 -24.85
N THR A 393 -27.40 1.08 -25.04
CA THR A 393 -26.28 1.31 -25.97
C THR A 393 -26.48 0.47 -27.21
N LEU A 394 -26.56 1.11 -28.39
CA LEU A 394 -26.72 0.41 -29.66
C LEU A 394 -25.50 -0.46 -29.94
N LYS A 395 -25.71 -1.76 -30.17
CA LYS A 395 -24.63 -2.69 -30.48
C LYS A 395 -24.27 -2.58 -31.97
N THR A 396 -23.24 -1.79 -32.28
CA THR A 396 -22.70 -1.68 -33.65
C THR A 396 -21.63 -2.74 -33.84
N ILE A 397 -21.91 -3.78 -34.62
CA ILE A 397 -21.00 -4.92 -34.77
C ILE A 397 -20.06 -4.70 -35.97
N ASN A 398 -18.76 -4.58 -35.71
CA ASN A 398 -17.67 -4.76 -36.66
C ASN A 398 -16.75 -5.87 -36.11
N ASP A 399 -17.09 -7.15 -36.26
CA ASP A 399 -16.13 -8.25 -36.04
C ASP A 399 -16.60 -9.61 -36.60
N ASP A 400 -15.63 -10.39 -37.06
CA ASP A 400 -15.68 -11.54 -37.97
C ASP A 400 -16.34 -12.84 -37.47
N ASN A 401 -17.25 -12.82 -36.48
CA ASN A 401 -17.86 -14.08 -35.99
C ASN A 401 -19.36 -14.08 -35.69
N LEU A 402 -20.11 -13.06 -36.11
CA LEU A 402 -21.58 -13.02 -36.05
C LEU A 402 -22.18 -12.45 -37.35
N ILE A 403 -21.48 -12.64 -38.45
CA ILE A 403 -21.83 -12.08 -39.76
C ILE A 403 -22.63 -13.12 -40.53
N TYR A 404 -23.96 -12.93 -40.61
CA TYR A 404 -24.75 -13.09 -41.85
C TYR A 404 -26.22 -12.66 -41.75
N VAL A 405 -26.66 -11.91 -40.72
CA VAL A 405 -28.07 -11.42 -40.64
C VAL A 405 -28.22 -9.91 -40.46
N CYS A 406 -27.13 -9.14 -40.34
CA CYS A 406 -27.17 -7.71 -40.69
C CYS A 406 -26.87 -7.54 -42.17
N GLY A 407 -27.63 -8.25 -43.02
CA GLY A 407 -27.69 -7.93 -44.43
C GLY A 407 -28.19 -6.49 -44.55
N LYS A 408 -27.63 -5.76 -45.51
CA LYS A 408 -27.96 -4.46 -46.10
C LYS A 408 -29.47 -4.10 -46.30
N TYR A 409 -30.41 -4.86 -45.73
CA TYR A 409 -31.85 -4.87 -45.96
C TYR A 409 -32.72 -4.98 -44.67
N ASN A 410 -32.16 -5.08 -43.45
CA ASN A 410 -32.95 -5.14 -42.22
C ASN A 410 -33.20 -3.74 -41.61
N GLU A 411 -34.40 -3.20 -41.84
CA GLU A 411 -34.85 -1.88 -41.31
C GLU A 411 -35.73 -2.02 -40.04
N ASP A 412 -35.98 -3.24 -39.55
CA ASP A 412 -37.14 -3.49 -38.67
C ASP A 412 -36.82 -3.69 -37.19
N TYR A 413 -35.58 -3.98 -36.80
CA TYR A 413 -35.20 -4.13 -35.40
C TYR A 413 -33.71 -3.84 -35.16
N ASP A 414 -33.39 -3.46 -33.93
CA ASP A 414 -32.05 -3.12 -33.46
C ASP A 414 -31.70 -3.91 -32.19
N TYR A 415 -30.41 -4.20 -32.01
CA TYR A 415 -29.87 -4.79 -30.79
C TYR A 415 -29.26 -3.70 -29.91
N TYR A 416 -29.63 -3.71 -28.64
CA TYR A 416 -29.07 -2.82 -27.65
C TYR A 416 -28.53 -3.62 -26.48
N THR A 417 -27.41 -3.19 -25.93
CA THR A 417 -26.94 -3.64 -24.62
C THR A 417 -27.47 -2.66 -23.59
N VAL A 418 -28.10 -3.15 -22.52
CA VAL A 418 -28.42 -2.28 -21.38
C VAL A 418 -27.09 -1.82 -20.79
N LYS A 419 -26.85 -0.52 -20.76
CA LYS A 419 -25.56 0.09 -20.40
C LYS A 419 -25.10 -0.44 -19.04
N ASP A 420 -23.81 -0.72 -18.94
CA ASP A 420 -23.21 -1.29 -17.74
C ASP A 420 -23.89 -2.60 -17.34
N THR A 421 -24.24 -3.47 -18.31
CA THR A 421 -24.68 -4.86 -18.08
C THR A 421 -24.21 -5.78 -19.22
N THR A 422 -24.36 -7.10 -19.04
CA THR A 422 -24.21 -8.11 -20.10
C THR A 422 -25.55 -8.50 -20.75
N VAL A 423 -26.62 -7.74 -20.46
CA VAL A 423 -27.97 -8.02 -20.92
C VAL A 423 -28.22 -7.28 -22.22
N ASP A 424 -28.48 -8.04 -23.27
CA ASP A 424 -28.87 -7.52 -24.56
C ASP A 424 -30.40 -7.58 -24.70
N VAL A 425 -30.99 -6.49 -25.20
CA VAL A 425 -32.41 -6.41 -25.56
C VAL A 425 -32.55 -6.27 -27.07
N MET A 426 -33.51 -6.98 -27.61
CA MET A 426 -33.88 -6.93 -29.02
C MET A 426 -35.14 -6.09 -29.14
N ILE A 427 -35.05 -5.03 -29.95
CA ILE A 427 -36.10 -4.01 -30.02
C ILE A 427 -36.57 -3.87 -31.46
N PHE A 428 -37.86 -4.06 -31.69
CA PHE A 428 -38.45 -3.72 -32.99
C PHE A 428 -38.49 -2.20 -33.16
N ASN A 429 -38.09 -1.73 -34.33
CA ASN A 429 -38.22 -0.32 -34.74
C ASN A 429 -39.65 0.05 -35.18
N ARG A 430 -40.64 -0.82 -34.91
CA ARG A 430 -42.04 -0.67 -35.30
C ARG A 430 -42.98 -1.21 -34.21
N ASP A 431 -44.22 -0.74 -34.20
CA ASP A 431 -45.24 -1.17 -33.22
C ASP A 431 -45.86 -2.51 -33.62
N ILE A 432 -45.32 -3.58 -33.07
CA ILE A 432 -45.79 -4.96 -33.28
C ILE A 432 -47.13 -5.27 -32.60
N SER A 433 -47.64 -4.40 -31.71
CA SER A 433 -48.93 -4.62 -31.04
C SER A 433 -50.14 -4.42 -31.96
N LYS A 434 -49.94 -3.78 -33.11
CA LYS A 434 -51.00 -3.36 -34.05
C LYS A 434 -50.91 -4.03 -35.43
N GLU A 435 -50.21 -5.15 -35.55
CA GLU A 435 -49.98 -5.80 -36.84
C GLU A 435 -51.29 -6.21 -37.54
N ASP A 436 -51.55 -5.61 -38.71
CA ASP A 436 -52.69 -5.92 -39.58
C ASP A 436 -52.48 -7.23 -40.36
N ILE A 437 -53.57 -7.80 -40.91
CA ILE A 437 -53.63 -9.14 -41.55
C ILE A 437 -52.60 -9.33 -42.70
N ILE A 438 -52.05 -8.23 -43.24
CA ILE A 438 -51.13 -8.20 -44.40
C ILE A 438 -49.67 -7.92 -43.97
N GLY A 439 -49.36 -7.82 -42.66
CA GLY A 439 -47.99 -7.60 -42.17
C GLY A 439 -47.46 -6.18 -42.39
N ASN A 440 -48.33 -5.23 -42.72
CA ASN A 440 -47.97 -3.81 -42.74
C ASN A 440 -47.92 -3.29 -41.30
N LEU A 441 -46.71 -2.98 -40.82
CA LEU A 441 -46.48 -2.34 -39.52
C LEU A 441 -46.34 -0.83 -39.70
N GLU A 442 -47.12 -0.05 -38.96
CA GLU A 442 -46.96 1.41 -38.88
C GLU A 442 -45.66 1.78 -38.13
N PRO A 443 -45.04 2.94 -38.45
CA PRO A 443 -44.05 3.55 -37.58
C PRO A 443 -44.67 3.75 -36.19
N GLY A 444 -44.04 3.23 -35.14
CA GLY A 444 -44.63 3.27 -33.82
C GLY A 444 -43.66 2.95 -32.71
N ASN A 445 -44.18 2.62 -31.54
CA ASN A 445 -43.39 2.41 -30.33
C ASN A 445 -42.36 1.31 -30.52
N LYS A 446 -41.12 1.56 -30.09
CA LYS A 446 -40.05 0.58 -30.16
C LYS A 446 -40.20 -0.44 -29.01
N ILE A 447 -40.74 -1.61 -29.31
CA ILE A 447 -41.10 -2.63 -28.32
C ILE A 447 -39.96 -3.65 -28.16
N ILE A 448 -39.67 -4.02 -26.93
CA ILE A 448 -38.73 -5.10 -26.61
C ILE A 448 -39.43 -6.44 -26.84
N PHE A 449 -38.83 -7.29 -27.65
CA PHE A 449 -39.43 -8.58 -28.03
C PHE A 449 -38.60 -9.79 -27.59
N GLY A 450 -37.31 -9.60 -27.32
CA GLY A 450 -36.41 -10.64 -26.86
C GLY A 450 -35.37 -10.07 -25.93
N VAL A 451 -34.93 -10.89 -24.98
CA VAL A 451 -33.83 -10.56 -24.07
C VAL A 451 -32.80 -11.68 -24.12
N TYR A 452 -31.53 -11.31 -24.02
CA TYR A 452 -30.40 -12.23 -23.90
C TYR A 452 -29.65 -11.86 -22.62
N ALA A 453 -29.59 -12.78 -21.65
CA ALA A 453 -29.06 -12.51 -20.32
C ALA A 453 -28.27 -13.72 -19.77
N PRO A 454 -27.31 -13.52 -18.85
CA PRO A 454 -26.55 -14.61 -18.25
C PRO A 454 -27.43 -15.50 -17.37
N ALA A 455 -27.18 -16.81 -17.37
CA ALA A 455 -27.98 -17.81 -16.66
C ALA A 455 -28.06 -17.54 -15.15
N LYS A 456 -26.98 -17.04 -14.53
CA LYS A 456 -26.96 -16.61 -13.13
C LYS A 456 -28.06 -15.60 -12.79
N LEU A 457 -28.43 -14.75 -13.74
CA LEU A 457 -29.43 -13.71 -13.55
C LEU A 457 -30.86 -14.22 -13.72
N VAL A 458 -31.09 -15.10 -14.70
CA VAL A 458 -32.44 -15.42 -15.17
C VAL A 458 -32.90 -16.83 -14.84
N ILE A 459 -31.96 -17.76 -14.66
CA ILE A 459 -32.23 -19.19 -14.38
C ILE A 459 -31.21 -19.79 -13.37
N PRO A 460 -30.93 -19.15 -12.22
CA PRO A 460 -29.87 -19.59 -11.31
C PRO A 460 -30.05 -21.04 -10.83
N ASP A 461 -31.29 -21.48 -10.61
CA ASP A 461 -31.63 -22.84 -10.18
C ASP A 461 -31.31 -23.92 -11.23
N ARG A 462 -30.99 -23.50 -12.47
CA ARG A 462 -30.64 -24.38 -13.59
C ARG A 462 -29.13 -24.48 -13.82
N ILE A 463 -28.30 -23.76 -13.08
CA ILE A 463 -26.84 -23.87 -13.16
C ILE A 463 -26.42 -25.32 -12.84
N GLY A 464 -25.53 -25.87 -13.66
CA GLY A 464 -25.09 -27.27 -13.60
C GLY A 464 -26.00 -28.26 -14.33
N GLN A 465 -27.21 -27.86 -14.75
CA GLN A 465 -28.10 -28.68 -15.59
C GLN A 465 -27.69 -28.60 -17.06
N LEU A 466 -28.20 -29.50 -17.90
CA LEU A 466 -27.95 -29.47 -19.34
C LEU A 466 -28.62 -28.25 -20.00
N THR A 467 -28.01 -27.73 -21.07
CA THR A 467 -28.49 -26.63 -21.93
C THR A 467 -29.73 -27.02 -22.74
N GLN A 468 -30.84 -27.31 -22.05
CA GLN A 468 -32.13 -27.60 -22.65
C GLN A 468 -33.07 -26.39 -22.57
N PRO A 469 -33.83 -26.09 -23.64
CA PRO A 469 -34.84 -25.04 -23.58
C PRO A 469 -35.99 -25.49 -22.68
N PHE A 470 -36.68 -24.54 -22.04
CA PHE A 470 -37.84 -24.81 -21.19
C PHE A 470 -38.85 -23.65 -21.22
N ILE A 471 -40.10 -23.99 -20.93
CA ILE A 471 -41.20 -23.02 -20.87
C ILE A 471 -41.68 -22.90 -19.43
N GLU A 472 -41.71 -21.67 -18.93
CA GLU A 472 -42.25 -21.35 -17.62
C GLU A 472 -43.10 -20.08 -17.70
N ASN A 473 -44.33 -20.13 -17.20
CA ASN A 473 -45.25 -18.99 -17.16
C ASN A 473 -45.39 -18.26 -18.52
N ASP A 474 -45.60 -19.02 -19.60
CA ASP A 474 -45.71 -18.54 -20.99
C ASP A 474 -44.45 -17.85 -21.53
N ILE A 475 -43.28 -18.12 -20.93
CA ILE A 475 -41.98 -17.63 -21.39
C ILE A 475 -41.10 -18.81 -21.75
N LEU A 476 -40.50 -18.72 -22.92
CA LEU A 476 -39.52 -19.68 -23.41
C LEU A 476 -38.11 -19.18 -23.08
N PHE A 477 -37.35 -20.02 -22.38
CA PHE A 477 -35.94 -19.83 -22.07
C PHE A 477 -35.11 -20.78 -22.94
N VAL A 478 -34.07 -20.25 -23.59
CA VAL A 478 -33.22 -21.00 -24.54
C VAL A 478 -31.75 -20.74 -24.23
N PRO A 479 -31.10 -21.58 -23.41
CA PRO A 479 -29.67 -21.48 -23.14
C PRO A 479 -28.82 -21.68 -24.41
N ASN A 480 -27.71 -20.94 -24.53
CA ASN A 480 -26.72 -21.00 -25.62
C ASN A 480 -27.27 -20.80 -27.05
N LYS A 481 -28.41 -20.10 -27.20
CA LYS A 481 -28.90 -19.78 -28.54
C LYS A 481 -29.42 -18.37 -28.69
N ILE A 482 -29.21 -17.80 -29.89
CA ILE A 482 -29.52 -16.41 -30.22
C ILE A 482 -30.68 -16.36 -31.23
N PHE A 483 -31.65 -15.47 -31.00
CA PHE A 483 -32.75 -15.22 -31.95
C PHE A 483 -32.26 -14.44 -33.18
N TYR A 484 -32.62 -14.90 -34.38
CA TYR A 484 -32.39 -14.20 -35.65
C TYR A 484 -33.65 -14.24 -36.52
N GLU A 485 -33.66 -13.47 -37.61
CA GLU A 485 -34.69 -13.55 -38.65
C GLU A 485 -34.12 -14.19 -39.93
N LEU A 486 -34.79 -15.20 -40.51
CA LEU A 486 -34.49 -15.74 -41.84
C LEU A 486 -35.27 -14.96 -42.90
N ASP A 487 -34.51 -14.28 -43.77
CA ASP A 487 -34.80 -13.97 -45.18
C ASP A 487 -36.28 -13.73 -45.59
N ARG A 488 -36.62 -12.47 -45.90
CA ARG A 488 -37.92 -11.99 -46.41
C ARG A 488 -38.40 -12.59 -47.74
N ARG A 489 -37.74 -13.61 -48.30
CA ARG A 489 -38.18 -14.26 -49.56
C ARG A 489 -39.47 -15.09 -49.45
N ILE A 490 -40.10 -15.17 -48.27
CA ILE A 490 -41.44 -15.78 -48.08
C ILE A 490 -42.48 -14.64 -47.99
N PRO A 491 -43.21 -14.30 -49.06
CA PRO A 491 -43.98 -13.04 -49.13
C PRO A 491 -45.29 -13.01 -48.33
N TYR A 492 -45.64 -14.07 -47.60
CA TYR A 492 -47.01 -14.30 -47.11
C TYR A 492 -47.12 -14.59 -45.61
N THR A 493 -46.06 -14.41 -44.85
CA THR A 493 -46.06 -14.75 -43.42
C THR A 493 -45.48 -13.55 -42.66
N GLY A 494 -46.22 -12.97 -41.71
CA GLY A 494 -45.87 -11.70 -41.03
C GLY A 494 -44.51 -11.69 -40.31
N ILE A 495 -44.13 -10.57 -39.68
CA ILE A 495 -42.76 -10.31 -39.15
C ILE A 495 -42.25 -11.40 -38.20
N PHE A 496 -43.16 -12.10 -37.50
CA PHE A 496 -42.76 -13.15 -36.58
C PHE A 496 -42.46 -14.49 -37.25
N SER A 497 -42.98 -14.74 -38.46
CA SER A 497 -42.88 -16.03 -39.17
C SER A 497 -41.45 -16.43 -39.52
N SER A 498 -40.55 -15.46 -39.50
CA SER A 498 -39.16 -15.54 -39.91
C SER A 498 -38.19 -15.62 -38.72
N ILE A 499 -38.64 -15.52 -37.46
CA ILE A 499 -37.74 -15.66 -36.30
C ILE A 499 -37.23 -17.11 -36.18
N ASN A 500 -35.95 -17.31 -36.49
CA ASN A 500 -35.23 -18.56 -36.42
C ASN A 500 -33.99 -18.41 -35.53
N ILE A 501 -33.69 -19.42 -34.71
CA ILE A 501 -32.53 -19.42 -33.81
C ILE A 501 -31.50 -20.38 -34.39
N GLN A 502 -30.26 -19.93 -34.55
CA GLN A 502 -29.14 -20.79 -34.90
C GLN A 502 -28.26 -21.06 -33.68
N ASN A 503 -27.63 -22.25 -33.66
CA ASN A 503 -26.53 -22.51 -32.74
C ASN A 503 -25.35 -21.60 -33.12
N PRO A 504 -24.70 -20.93 -32.17
CA PRO A 504 -23.45 -20.23 -32.44
C PRO A 504 -22.38 -21.28 -32.78
N SER A 505 -22.15 -21.55 -34.07
CA SER A 505 -21.09 -22.43 -34.62
C SER A 505 -21.02 -23.89 -34.17
N SER A 506 -21.26 -24.82 -35.10
CA SER A 506 -20.76 -26.22 -35.22
C SER A 506 -20.26 -27.01 -33.99
N ILE A 507 -20.94 -26.97 -32.85
CA ILE A 507 -20.62 -27.81 -31.69
C ILE A 507 -21.91 -28.43 -31.15
N ASP A 508 -21.81 -29.69 -30.71
CA ASP A 508 -22.80 -30.52 -30.00
C ASP A 508 -23.11 -29.90 -28.61
N GLU A 509 -23.37 -28.59 -28.52
CA GLU A 509 -23.51 -27.81 -27.26
C GLU A 509 -24.79 -28.09 -26.49
N SER A 510 -25.71 -28.88 -27.07
CA SER A 510 -26.91 -29.39 -26.38
C SER A 510 -26.59 -30.31 -25.19
N TYR A 511 -25.31 -30.61 -24.96
CA TYR A 511 -24.80 -31.41 -23.85
C TYR A 511 -23.92 -30.62 -22.87
N ALA A 512 -23.71 -29.31 -23.09
CA ALA A 512 -22.97 -28.48 -22.16
C ALA A 512 -23.80 -28.27 -20.88
N SER A 513 -23.13 -28.24 -19.73
CA SER A 513 -23.77 -27.81 -18.48
C SER A 513 -23.88 -26.29 -18.46
N ILE A 514 -25.03 -25.77 -18.03
CA ILE A 514 -25.25 -24.35 -17.79
C ILE A 514 -24.27 -23.86 -16.72
N THR A 515 -23.52 -22.81 -17.02
CA THR A 515 -22.62 -22.08 -16.12
C THR A 515 -23.21 -20.70 -15.80
N ASP A 516 -22.65 -19.98 -14.82
CA ASP A 516 -23.08 -18.63 -14.44
C ASP A 516 -23.23 -17.68 -15.65
N ASP A 517 -22.24 -17.68 -16.54
CA ASP A 517 -22.17 -16.79 -17.71
C ASP A 517 -22.81 -17.38 -18.97
N THR A 518 -23.40 -18.59 -18.88
CA THR A 518 -24.11 -19.20 -20.01
C THR A 518 -25.21 -18.25 -20.45
N PRO A 519 -25.20 -17.76 -21.68
CA PRO A 519 -26.19 -16.80 -22.09
C PRO A 519 -27.52 -17.48 -22.44
N VAL A 520 -28.62 -16.83 -22.11
CA VAL A 520 -29.98 -17.38 -22.21
C VAL A 520 -30.85 -16.42 -23.00
N GLY A 521 -31.38 -16.91 -24.12
CA GLY A 521 -32.42 -16.22 -24.88
C GLY A 521 -33.79 -16.37 -24.22
N ILE A 522 -34.54 -15.29 -24.11
CA ILE A 522 -35.84 -15.23 -23.43
C ILE A 522 -36.86 -14.56 -24.35
N ILE A 523 -38.01 -15.22 -24.55
CA ILE A 523 -39.14 -14.69 -25.33
C ILE A 523 -40.47 -15.05 -24.67
N SER A 524 -41.41 -14.11 -24.68
CA SER A 524 -42.77 -14.31 -24.14
C SER A 524 -43.76 -14.69 -25.23
N LYS A 525 -44.73 -15.55 -24.89
CA LYS A 525 -45.91 -15.83 -25.71
C LYS A 525 -46.71 -14.59 -26.06
N THR A 526 -46.75 -13.59 -25.17
CA THR A 526 -47.45 -12.32 -25.44
C THR A 526 -46.88 -11.62 -26.67
N VAL A 527 -45.54 -11.53 -26.73
CA VAL A 527 -44.81 -10.94 -27.86
C VAL A 527 -44.97 -11.80 -29.11
N GLY A 528 -44.84 -13.12 -28.96
CA GLY A 528 -44.89 -14.07 -30.08
C GLY A 528 -46.28 -14.59 -30.44
N LYS A 529 -47.38 -14.00 -29.95
CA LYS A 529 -48.72 -14.65 -29.88
C LYS A 529 -49.17 -15.28 -31.20
N LYS A 530 -49.01 -14.59 -32.32
CA LYS A 530 -49.43 -15.08 -33.65
C LYS A 530 -48.54 -16.20 -34.19
N ASN A 531 -47.30 -16.31 -33.72
CA ASN A 531 -46.31 -17.27 -34.20
C ASN A 531 -45.77 -18.21 -33.12
N TRP A 532 -46.42 -18.23 -31.95
CA TRP A 532 -45.93 -18.95 -30.77
C TRP A 532 -45.75 -20.44 -31.07
N GLU A 533 -46.68 -21.04 -31.82
CA GLU A 533 -46.59 -22.44 -32.21
C GLU A 533 -45.34 -22.74 -33.04
N ASN A 534 -44.97 -21.87 -33.97
CA ASN A 534 -43.75 -22.01 -34.75
C ASN A 534 -42.51 -21.77 -33.90
N ILE A 535 -42.52 -20.77 -33.01
CA ILE A 535 -41.44 -20.53 -32.05
C ILE A 535 -41.23 -21.79 -31.20
N ILE A 536 -42.28 -22.35 -30.61
CA ILE A 536 -42.18 -23.59 -29.84
C ILE A 536 -41.70 -24.77 -30.69
N LYS A 537 -42.24 -24.93 -31.90
CA LYS A 537 -41.83 -26.00 -32.82
C LYS A 537 -40.33 -25.96 -33.09
N TYR A 538 -39.81 -24.82 -33.53
CA TYR A 538 -38.41 -24.71 -33.94
C TYR A 538 -37.44 -24.59 -32.75
N GLN A 539 -37.86 -23.96 -31.65
CA GLN A 539 -36.95 -23.56 -30.56
C GLN A 539 -36.99 -24.43 -29.33
N PHE A 540 -38.12 -25.10 -29.09
CA PHE A 540 -38.27 -26.02 -27.98
C PHE A 540 -38.28 -27.46 -28.50
N ILE A 541 -39.18 -27.79 -29.42
CA ILE A 541 -39.46 -29.18 -29.80
C ILE A 541 -38.39 -29.76 -30.72
N ASN A 542 -38.07 -29.11 -31.84
CA ASN A 542 -37.14 -29.66 -32.82
C ASN A 542 -35.77 -30.01 -32.21
N PRO A 543 -35.13 -29.16 -31.37
CA PRO A 543 -33.85 -29.50 -30.76
C PRO A 543 -33.95 -30.73 -29.83
N ILE A 544 -35.02 -30.79 -29.03
CA ILE A 544 -35.26 -31.89 -28.08
C ILE A 544 -35.48 -33.21 -28.84
N VAL A 545 -36.35 -33.22 -29.84
CA VAL A 545 -36.66 -34.41 -30.64
C VAL A 545 -35.46 -34.83 -31.47
N TYR A 546 -34.73 -33.88 -32.06
CA TYR A 546 -33.49 -34.15 -32.78
C TYR A 546 -32.50 -34.91 -31.90
N ASN A 547 -32.32 -34.47 -30.65
CA ASN A 547 -31.40 -35.11 -29.72
C ASN A 547 -31.83 -36.53 -29.36
N VAL A 548 -33.09 -36.74 -29.02
CA VAL A 548 -33.63 -38.07 -28.68
C VAL A 548 -33.55 -39.02 -29.87
N ALA A 549 -33.86 -38.53 -31.07
CA ALA A 549 -33.83 -39.35 -32.27
C ALA A 549 -32.40 -39.66 -32.74
N LYS A 550 -31.45 -38.72 -32.63
CA LYS A 550 -30.01 -38.98 -32.84
C LYS A 550 -29.50 -40.05 -31.87
N GLN A 551 -29.90 -40.01 -30.59
CA GLN A 551 -29.54 -41.04 -29.61
C GLN A 551 -30.14 -42.41 -29.94
N LYS A 552 -31.43 -42.47 -30.34
CA LYS A 552 -32.13 -43.73 -30.64
C LYS A 552 -31.71 -44.35 -31.98
N TYR A 553 -31.44 -43.54 -33.00
CA TYR A 553 -31.24 -44.01 -34.39
C TYR A 553 -29.84 -43.75 -34.97
N GLY A 554 -28.95 -43.08 -34.23
CA GLY A 554 -27.58 -42.77 -34.66
C GLY A 554 -27.49 -41.77 -35.81
N ASP A 555 -26.30 -41.63 -36.39
CA ASP A 555 -25.99 -40.63 -37.43
C ASP A 555 -26.78 -40.81 -38.75
N SER A 556 -27.40 -41.99 -38.94
CA SER A 556 -28.30 -42.26 -40.07
C SER A 556 -29.53 -41.36 -40.09
N PHE A 557 -29.87 -40.79 -38.94
CA PHE A 557 -30.95 -39.82 -38.76
C PHE A 557 -30.75 -38.52 -39.56
N MET A 558 -29.50 -38.03 -39.69
CA MET A 558 -29.21 -36.75 -40.35
C MET A 558 -29.51 -36.73 -41.85
N LYS A 559 -29.72 -37.90 -42.48
CA LYS A 559 -30.00 -38.04 -43.92
C LYS A 559 -31.49 -38.14 -44.23
N MET A 560 -32.35 -38.19 -43.21
CA MET A 560 -33.78 -38.39 -43.41
C MET A 560 -34.47 -37.04 -43.61
N ASP A 561 -35.28 -36.93 -44.68
CA ASP A 561 -36.27 -35.86 -44.84
C ASP A 561 -37.30 -35.99 -43.71
N THR A 562 -37.33 -35.00 -42.82
CA THR A 562 -38.03 -35.17 -41.55
C THR A 562 -38.99 -34.03 -41.29
N GLU A 563 -40.26 -34.39 -41.08
CA GLU A 563 -41.32 -33.45 -40.79
C GLU A 563 -41.77 -33.64 -39.34
N VAL A 564 -41.74 -32.54 -38.58
CA VAL A 564 -42.26 -32.50 -37.21
C VAL A 564 -43.67 -31.95 -37.28
N THR A 565 -44.66 -32.75 -36.90
CA THR A 565 -46.05 -32.31 -36.77
C THR A 565 -46.39 -32.20 -35.30
N LEU A 566 -46.76 -30.99 -34.88
CA LEU A 566 -47.19 -30.66 -33.54
C LEU A 566 -48.67 -31.05 -33.37
N TYR A 567 -48.99 -31.84 -32.36
CA TYR A 567 -50.37 -32.04 -31.92
C TYR A 567 -50.54 -31.39 -30.55
N ILE A 568 -51.31 -30.31 -30.48
CA ILE A 568 -51.65 -29.65 -29.21
C ILE A 568 -52.89 -30.36 -28.67
N GLU A 569 -52.74 -31.11 -27.59
CA GLU A 569 -53.87 -31.67 -26.85
C GLU A 569 -54.03 -30.93 -25.51
N ASN A 570 -55.20 -30.31 -25.33
CA ASN A 570 -55.74 -29.61 -24.16
C ASN A 570 -54.92 -28.48 -23.50
N GLU A 571 -55.59 -27.34 -23.30
CA GLU A 571 -55.10 -26.16 -22.55
C GLU A 571 -54.76 -26.44 -21.07
N THR A 572 -55.07 -27.64 -20.58
CA THR A 572 -54.86 -28.07 -19.20
C THR A 572 -53.67 -29.00 -19.00
N ASP A 573 -53.01 -29.48 -20.06
CA ASP A 573 -51.92 -30.47 -19.94
C ASP A 573 -50.51 -29.87 -20.08
N SER A 574 -49.61 -30.32 -19.21
CA SER A 574 -48.23 -29.84 -19.05
C SER A 574 -47.29 -30.23 -20.18
N ASP A 575 -47.75 -31.00 -21.16
CA ASP A 575 -46.89 -31.71 -22.11
C ASP A 575 -47.29 -31.40 -23.57
N PHE A 576 -46.35 -31.58 -24.50
CA PHE A 576 -46.60 -31.60 -25.94
C PHE A 576 -46.62 -33.04 -26.44
N LEU A 577 -47.60 -33.38 -27.28
CA LEU A 577 -47.56 -34.60 -28.08
C LEU A 577 -46.97 -34.25 -29.45
N VAL A 578 -45.83 -34.86 -29.76
CA VAL A 578 -45.08 -34.56 -30.98
C VAL A 578 -44.94 -35.83 -31.79
N SER A 579 -45.26 -35.73 -33.07
CA SER A 579 -44.94 -36.78 -34.03
C SER A 579 -43.76 -36.37 -34.90
N TYR A 580 -42.91 -37.35 -35.19
CA TYR A 580 -41.75 -37.21 -36.04
C TYR A 580 -41.77 -38.27 -37.14
N TYR A 581 -41.67 -37.84 -38.39
CA TYR A 581 -41.69 -38.76 -39.52
C TYR A 581 -40.29 -39.14 -40.00
N LEU A 582 -40.01 -40.44 -40.01
CA LEU A 582 -38.81 -41.05 -40.58
C LEU A 582 -39.12 -41.54 -42.00
N LYS A 583 -38.97 -40.67 -43.00
CA LYS A 583 -39.38 -40.93 -44.39
C LYS A 583 -38.77 -42.19 -44.99
N GLU A 584 -37.48 -42.43 -44.78
CA GLU A 584 -36.81 -43.64 -45.28
C GLU A 584 -37.34 -44.94 -44.65
N LYS A 585 -37.77 -44.86 -43.39
CA LYS A 585 -38.33 -46.01 -42.67
C LYS A 585 -39.84 -46.14 -42.80
N LYS A 586 -40.52 -45.15 -43.39
CA LYS A 586 -41.99 -45.04 -43.41
C LYS A 586 -42.58 -45.22 -42.01
N LEU A 587 -41.98 -44.57 -41.01
CA LEU A 587 -42.40 -44.66 -39.60
C LEU A 587 -42.73 -43.27 -39.06
N ALA A 588 -43.88 -43.13 -38.42
CA ALA A 588 -44.19 -42.02 -37.54
C ALA A 588 -43.86 -42.42 -36.09
N VAL A 589 -43.08 -41.58 -35.41
CA VAL A 589 -42.65 -41.80 -34.03
C VAL A 589 -43.28 -40.73 -33.15
N PHE A 590 -43.92 -41.14 -32.05
CA PHE A 590 -44.61 -40.24 -31.14
C PHE A 590 -43.84 -40.10 -29.84
N TYR A 591 -43.65 -38.86 -29.42
CA TYR A 591 -43.04 -38.49 -28.15
C TYR A 591 -43.96 -37.55 -27.39
N ARG A 592 -43.92 -37.67 -26.06
CA ARG A 592 -44.48 -36.70 -25.13
C ARG A 592 -43.35 -35.87 -24.55
N ILE A 593 -43.43 -34.54 -24.62
CA ILE A 593 -42.39 -33.62 -24.16
C ILE A 593 -42.96 -32.71 -23.08
N LYS A 594 -42.44 -32.76 -21.86
CA LYS A 594 -42.87 -31.86 -20.78
C LYS A 594 -42.47 -30.42 -21.08
N LYS A 595 -43.40 -29.46 -20.97
CA LYS A 595 -43.14 -28.02 -21.20
C LYS A 595 -42.13 -27.43 -20.20
N THR A 596 -42.16 -27.91 -18.96
CA THR A 596 -41.43 -27.33 -17.82
C THR A 596 -39.93 -27.58 -17.81
N ASP A 597 -39.48 -28.68 -18.43
CA ASP A 597 -38.09 -29.10 -18.38
C ASP A 597 -37.61 -29.81 -19.65
N GLY A 598 -38.46 -29.94 -20.67
CA GLY A 598 -38.09 -30.61 -21.92
C GLY A 598 -38.01 -32.13 -21.83
N THR A 599 -38.38 -32.75 -20.70
CA THR A 599 -38.30 -34.21 -20.51
C THR A 599 -39.09 -34.94 -21.59
N VAL A 600 -38.45 -35.88 -22.27
CA VAL A 600 -39.05 -36.65 -23.37
C VAL A 600 -39.41 -38.05 -22.91
N THR A 601 -40.65 -38.44 -23.18
CA THR A 601 -41.15 -39.81 -23.01
C THR A 601 -41.55 -40.37 -24.36
N PHE A 602 -41.02 -41.55 -24.72
CA PHE A 602 -41.48 -42.27 -25.90
C PHE A 602 -42.92 -42.74 -25.70
N VAL A 603 -43.78 -42.51 -26.69
CA VAL A 603 -45.19 -42.92 -26.65
C VAL A 603 -45.39 -44.17 -27.51
N SER A 604 -45.11 -44.08 -28.81
CA SER A 604 -45.31 -45.18 -29.76
C SER A 604 -44.56 -44.95 -31.07
N GLU A 605 -44.47 -45.99 -31.90
CA GLU A 605 -44.03 -45.91 -33.28
C GLU A 605 -45.02 -46.66 -34.17
N CYS A 606 -45.45 -46.03 -35.27
CA CYS A 606 -46.47 -46.56 -36.17
C CYS A 606 -45.97 -46.50 -37.62
N PRO A 607 -46.26 -47.51 -38.46
CA PRO A 607 -46.08 -47.41 -39.90
C PRO A 607 -46.86 -46.21 -40.45
N TYR A 608 -46.23 -45.41 -41.30
CA TYR A 608 -46.85 -44.28 -41.99
C TYR A 608 -46.93 -44.59 -43.48
N VAL A 609 -48.14 -44.45 -44.04
CA VAL A 609 -48.41 -44.61 -45.46
C VAL A 609 -48.82 -43.24 -45.98
N GLN A 610 -47.98 -42.65 -46.84
CA GLN A 610 -48.35 -41.46 -47.59
C GLN A 610 -49.34 -41.88 -48.68
N GLU A 611 -50.57 -41.37 -48.66
CA GLU A 611 -51.48 -41.55 -49.80
C GLU A 611 -50.89 -40.83 -51.02
N ASP A 612 -50.69 -41.57 -52.12
CA ASP A 612 -50.31 -41.00 -53.40
C ASP A 612 -51.40 -40.02 -53.86
N LYS A 613 -51.11 -38.72 -53.76
CA LYS A 613 -51.92 -37.65 -54.36
C LYS A 613 -51.77 -37.69 -55.89
N THR A 614 -52.28 -38.72 -56.52
CA THR A 614 -52.73 -38.64 -57.91
C THR A 614 -54.25 -38.63 -57.90
N ILE A 615 -54.81 -37.45 -58.19
CA ILE A 615 -56.22 -37.12 -58.50
C ILE A 615 -56.91 -36.22 -57.43
N VAL A 616 -57.08 -34.94 -57.83
CA VAL A 616 -58.03 -33.87 -57.41
C VAL A 616 -57.59 -32.74 -56.45
N ASN A 617 -57.61 -31.52 -57.04
CA ASN A 617 -57.75 -30.14 -56.52
C ASN A 617 -56.60 -29.45 -55.77
N GLU A 618 -56.08 -28.39 -56.41
CA GLU A 618 -55.05 -27.44 -55.96
C GLU A 618 -55.45 -26.51 -54.78
N ASN A 619 -56.51 -26.81 -54.01
CA ASN A 619 -56.97 -25.90 -52.94
C ASN A 619 -57.44 -26.60 -51.65
N ALA A 620 -56.87 -27.75 -51.28
CA ALA A 620 -57.20 -28.42 -50.00
C ALA A 620 -55.96 -28.76 -49.17
N GLU A 621 -55.90 -28.20 -47.95
CA GLU A 621 -54.96 -28.61 -46.89
C GLU A 621 -55.14 -30.11 -46.55
N PRO A 622 -54.04 -30.82 -46.21
CA PRO A 622 -54.11 -32.24 -45.88
C PRO A 622 -54.85 -32.46 -44.55
N ARG A 623 -55.97 -33.17 -44.58
CA ARG A 623 -56.64 -33.69 -43.37
C ARG A 623 -56.18 -35.14 -43.09
N LEU A 624 -55.88 -35.42 -41.83
CA LEU A 624 -55.62 -36.76 -41.32
C LEU A 624 -56.86 -37.67 -41.45
N HIS A 625 -56.68 -38.88 -41.95
CA HIS A 625 -57.57 -40.01 -41.66
C HIS A 625 -56.77 -41.09 -40.93
N MET A 626 -57.11 -41.33 -39.66
CA MET A 626 -56.62 -42.49 -38.92
C MET A 626 -57.29 -43.75 -39.47
N ILE A 627 -56.51 -44.78 -39.80
CA ILE A 627 -57.04 -46.13 -39.94
C ILE A 627 -57.33 -46.62 -38.52
N GLN A 628 -58.59 -46.50 -38.10
CA GLN A 628 -59.10 -47.21 -36.94
C GLN A 628 -59.12 -48.71 -37.28
N ASP A 629 -58.12 -49.43 -36.81
CA ASP A 629 -58.28 -50.86 -36.55
C ASP A 629 -57.40 -51.27 -35.36
N THR A 630 -58.00 -51.18 -34.18
CA THR A 630 -58.05 -52.24 -33.15
C THR A 630 -58.78 -51.69 -31.92
N GLN A 631 -60.00 -52.20 -31.67
CA GLN A 631 -60.80 -52.00 -30.45
C GLN A 631 -60.33 -52.91 -29.29
N PRO A 632 -60.98 -52.82 -28.11
CA PRO A 632 -60.89 -51.79 -27.07
C PRO A 632 -59.96 -52.18 -25.92
#